data_AF-A0A2E5K309-F1
#
_entry.id   AF-A0A2E5K309-F1
#
_cell.length_a   1.000
_cell.length_b   1.000
_cell.length_c   1.000
_cell.angle_alpha   90.00
_cell.angle_beta   90.00
_cell.angle_gamma   90.00
#
_symmetry.space_group_name_H-M   'P 1'
#
loop_
_entity.id
_entity.type
_entity.pdbx_description
1 polymer ?
#
loop_
_entity_poly.entity_id
_entity_poly.type
_entity_poly.pdbx_seq_one_letter_code
_entity_poly.pdbx_strand_id
1 'polypeptide(L)'
;MKNSVLLTLLVLISWIPLFADWQDVDDFQRADSRYHGHGWESMSPGYWKLQDNALRRRFKNLGNKNPITSYPWHWSQGGKEIENRPGDRLPNLPLGMIWRREWSLKGNFKLKAFFTIKDTQPKGRGEKNGFMGICFGGESLFETREFRGAPKGASSWMVIWEKTGVFKLTEHGQKERPLEGTRPVPTPQFKAGDSLSIVVDVQGDSTETAEVTVSLEYGGQAFTITKKNVNRSYYTDGYLGLVAYGSLDFEVNKVEIVPGDNQPKAILLNELHVAYPLGDSLQLVDGKWVCKFMALFRSDGKISSIRISDTENPRGGWSNVPVAGEASIIDNEWRRYTSVVNVKLPYNPANKTLFYTVWKDGVDVTPDPRPALEEDGYLGTKGYVGRLPQLEAPYKIATLSCHALHHNGSTLPEVETYQRNWIHGQPIEGAYKYLEDYNLQILNWEDDVWYLELIQAPPSTDDAYKMVTLSIANQTSRWKMMRHWNIINPGDHDYGMDDVKGPEQILVRKFDDLGQDSQYMQRNFSINHHLAQGTEHWIGSENPKDWRKWKMPNGDFAIMVMESRLWRSSQDTNIWGKQGWGHKRALYDRRDVTRSLLGEEQFAWFQENIRTETAPLIMMTGMNCLFPIFQGQVFDEELQDKFGQEDRVAADYSGWVTAGVDRMLQVMGGRPGVVSVYGDIHLGSVVENKEHRLLEASCGPIGRNFGGRGFKVGFGRDMVDYDGREVTLHALYCGKAKNPDLEIPAADELQTWNFLETEFDPSLKDPLISFRLRNIIDAPRDAPRGGGQVNRTASATGRVPDSSLPPLATLPTADVHLRYLDGRPVLGTRSRGDGTLPVNGIPDVPVGTTLILTANSDDRVESQLVETVAY
;
A
#
# COMPACT_ATOMS: atom_id res chain seq x y z
N MET A 1 18.86 88.84 -26.90
CA MET A 1 18.08 89.59 -25.90
C MET A 1 16.88 88.74 -25.49
N LYS A 2 16.76 88.47 -24.18
CA LYS A 2 15.55 88.02 -23.42
C LYS A 2 15.08 86.58 -23.65
N ASN A 3 15.31 85.67 -22.69
CA ASN A 3 14.50 85.34 -21.47
C ASN A 3 13.58 84.13 -21.76
N SER A 4 13.87 82.93 -21.24
CA SER A 4 13.46 82.40 -19.92
C SER A 4 11.96 82.10 -19.81
N VAL A 5 11.58 80.81 -19.77
CA VAL A 5 10.95 80.11 -18.63
C VAL A 5 10.74 78.64 -19.03
N LEU A 6 11.43 77.75 -18.34
CA LEU A 6 11.22 76.30 -18.32
C LEU A 6 10.14 76.02 -17.28
N LEU A 7 8.99 75.44 -17.65
CA LEU A 7 7.95 75.04 -16.71
C LEU A 7 8.07 73.52 -16.48
N THR A 8 8.73 73.13 -15.40
CA THR A 8 8.78 71.76 -14.90
C THR A 8 7.48 71.48 -14.14
N LEU A 9 6.56 70.71 -14.72
CA LEU A 9 5.40 70.20 -13.99
C LEU A 9 5.82 68.94 -13.21
N LEU A 10 6.04 69.09 -11.90
CA LEU A 10 6.09 67.96 -10.97
C LEU A 10 4.68 67.36 -10.87
N VAL A 11 4.47 66.18 -11.47
CA VAL A 11 3.34 65.33 -11.11
C VAL A 11 3.77 64.50 -9.89
N LEU A 12 3.40 64.99 -8.71
CA LEU A 12 3.36 64.18 -7.49
C LEU A 12 2.26 63.13 -7.66
N ILE A 13 2.61 61.96 -8.22
CA ILE A 13 1.80 60.75 -8.09
C ILE A 13 1.94 60.33 -6.62
N SER A 14 0.97 60.75 -5.81
CA SER A 14 0.73 60.13 -4.52
C SER A 14 0.35 58.68 -4.80
N TRP A 15 1.26 57.75 -4.49
CA TRP A 15 0.92 56.35 -4.27
C TRP A 15 0.01 56.30 -3.05
N ILE A 16 -1.30 56.43 -3.27
CA ILE A 16 -2.28 55.96 -2.30
C ILE A 16 -2.18 54.43 -2.39
N PRO A 17 -1.77 53.72 -1.34
CA PRO A 17 -1.91 52.27 -1.34
C PRO A 17 -3.40 52.00 -1.45
N LEU A 18 -3.82 51.42 -2.58
CA LEU A 18 -5.10 50.73 -2.66
C LEU A 18 -5.10 49.76 -1.48
N PHE A 19 -5.96 50.00 -0.49
CA PHE A 19 -6.22 49.03 0.56
C PHE A 19 -6.64 47.76 -0.17
N ALA A 20 -5.81 46.72 -0.11
CA ALA A 20 -6.14 45.46 -0.73
C ALA A 20 -7.39 44.90 -0.04
N ASP A 21 -8.47 44.76 -0.81
CA ASP A 21 -9.75 44.24 -0.32
C ASP A 21 -9.61 42.76 0.08
N TRP A 22 -10.39 42.34 1.08
CA TRP A 22 -10.51 40.94 1.45
C TRP A 22 -11.08 40.14 0.27
N GLN A 23 -10.43 39.00 -0.02
CA GLN A 23 -10.85 38.05 -1.04
C GLN A 23 -11.33 36.77 -0.36
N ASP A 24 -12.42 36.20 -0.88
CA ASP A 24 -12.97 34.94 -0.39
C ASP A 24 -12.07 33.78 -0.81
N VAL A 25 -11.58 33.01 0.16
CA VAL A 25 -10.81 31.77 -0.07
C VAL A 25 -11.76 30.57 -0.20
N ASP A 26 -12.72 30.47 0.71
CA ASP A 26 -13.78 29.46 0.69
C ASP A 26 -14.93 29.89 1.62
N ASP A 27 -16.17 29.70 1.17
CA ASP A 27 -17.40 29.99 1.93
C ASP A 27 -18.15 28.72 2.37
N PHE A 28 -17.63 27.55 1.96
CA PHE A 28 -18.17 26.22 2.23
C PHE A 28 -19.66 26.04 1.86
N GLN A 29 -20.24 26.90 1.02
CA GLN A 29 -21.66 26.86 0.60
C GLN A 29 -21.91 25.74 -0.41
N ARG A 30 -21.84 24.49 0.07
CA ARG A 30 -21.89 23.26 -0.72
C ARG A 30 -22.70 22.20 0.03
N ALA A 31 -23.22 21.23 -0.71
CA ALA A 31 -23.99 20.12 -0.15
C ALA A 31 -23.16 19.29 0.86
N ASP A 32 -23.87 18.69 1.82
CA ASP A 32 -23.29 17.77 2.79
C ASP A 32 -22.46 16.69 2.10
N SER A 33 -21.19 16.57 2.50
CA SER A 33 -20.25 15.60 1.95
C SER A 33 -19.11 15.33 2.93
N ARG A 34 -18.52 14.13 2.82
CA ARG A 34 -17.24 13.83 3.50
C ARG A 34 -16.04 14.39 2.74
N TYR A 35 -16.25 14.82 1.51
CA TYR A 35 -15.27 15.51 0.69
C TYR A 35 -15.33 17.03 0.92
N HIS A 36 -14.26 17.61 1.47
CA HIS A 36 -14.19 19.04 1.75
C HIS A 36 -13.82 19.91 0.53
N GLY A 37 -13.58 19.32 -0.64
CA GLY A 37 -13.29 20.01 -1.91
C GLY A 37 -11.81 20.03 -2.29
N HIS A 38 -11.56 20.25 -3.59
CA HIS A 38 -10.22 20.17 -4.18
C HIS A 38 -9.21 21.15 -3.61
N GLY A 39 -9.65 22.33 -3.15
CA GLY A 39 -8.77 23.36 -2.63
C GLY A 39 -8.14 23.04 -1.28
N TRP A 40 -8.67 22.05 -0.56
CA TRP A 40 -8.18 21.68 0.78
C TRP A 40 -7.47 20.33 0.76
N GLU A 41 -6.46 20.17 1.63
CA GLU A 41 -5.73 18.92 1.82
C GLU A 41 -5.44 18.64 3.30
N SER A 42 -5.60 17.39 3.71
CA SER A 42 -5.23 16.91 5.04
C SER A 42 -4.67 15.50 4.98
N MET A 43 -3.75 15.16 5.89
CA MET A 43 -3.42 13.75 6.19
C MET A 43 -4.49 13.07 7.05
N SER A 44 -5.36 13.84 7.69
CA SER A 44 -6.47 13.31 8.50
C SER A 44 -7.81 13.81 7.93
N PRO A 45 -8.14 13.50 6.66
CA PRO A 45 -9.35 14.00 6.01
C PRO A 45 -10.62 13.62 6.77
N GLY A 46 -10.62 12.50 7.51
CA GLY A 46 -11.76 12.06 8.31
C GLY A 46 -12.07 12.92 9.53
N TYR A 47 -11.23 13.92 9.84
CA TYR A 47 -11.50 14.93 10.84
C TYR A 47 -12.56 15.93 10.37
N TRP A 48 -12.64 16.19 9.06
CA TRP A 48 -13.44 17.25 8.47
C TRP A 48 -14.58 16.68 7.63
N LYS A 49 -15.65 17.46 7.48
CA LYS A 49 -16.77 17.20 6.57
C LYS A 49 -17.46 18.52 6.22
N LEU A 50 -18.16 18.55 5.10
CA LEU A 50 -19.14 19.59 4.81
C LEU A 50 -20.47 19.17 5.43
N GLN A 51 -21.07 20.07 6.19
CA GLN A 51 -22.39 19.89 6.75
C GLN A 51 -23.08 21.24 6.91
N ASP A 52 -24.34 21.33 6.52
CA ASP A 52 -25.18 22.52 6.71
C ASP A 52 -24.52 23.79 6.12
N ASN A 53 -23.90 23.68 4.94
CA ASN A 53 -23.15 24.73 4.25
C ASN A 53 -21.94 25.30 5.03
N ALA A 54 -21.31 24.49 5.88
CA ALA A 54 -20.10 24.89 6.60
C ALA A 54 -19.09 23.73 6.67
N LEU A 55 -17.81 24.06 6.87
CA LEU A 55 -16.80 23.06 7.21
C LEU A 55 -16.96 22.72 8.70
N ARG A 56 -17.33 21.48 8.98
CA ARG A 56 -17.54 20.99 10.33
C ARG A 56 -16.58 19.85 10.65
N ARG A 57 -16.29 19.72 11.93
CA ARG A 57 -15.60 18.57 12.48
C ARG A 57 -16.48 17.31 12.48
N ARG A 58 -15.86 16.13 12.31
CA ARG A 58 -16.49 14.82 12.45
C ARG A 58 -16.17 14.16 13.80
N PHE A 59 -17.22 13.92 14.58
CA PHE A 59 -17.17 13.27 15.90
C PHE A 59 -17.61 11.81 15.91
N LYS A 60 -17.75 11.12 14.77
CA LYS A 60 -18.18 9.71 14.78
C LYS A 60 -17.01 8.74 14.64
N ASN A 61 -15.97 9.14 13.92
CA ASN A 61 -14.80 8.30 13.72
C ASN A 61 -13.93 8.33 14.97
N LEU A 62 -13.53 7.18 15.48
CA LEU A 62 -12.42 7.02 16.42
C LEU A 62 -11.60 5.87 15.85
N GLY A 63 -10.28 6.01 15.83
CA GLY A 63 -9.39 4.93 15.45
C GLY A 63 -9.43 3.80 16.45
N ASN A 64 -8.37 2.97 16.46
CA ASN A 64 -8.21 1.95 17.48
C ASN A 64 -8.42 2.58 18.87
N LYS A 65 -9.53 2.24 19.54
CA LYS A 65 -9.95 2.84 20.82
C LYS A 65 -9.09 2.37 22.00
N ASN A 66 -8.20 1.42 21.76
CA ASN A 66 -7.26 0.91 22.73
C ASN A 66 -5.82 1.11 22.22
N PRO A 67 -5.28 2.35 22.16
CA PRO A 67 -3.95 2.60 21.62
C PRO A 67 -2.81 2.14 22.55
N ILE A 68 -3.15 1.57 23.71
CA ILE A 68 -2.21 0.81 24.53
C ILE A 68 -1.85 -0.49 23.80
N THR A 69 -2.68 -0.96 22.85
CA THR A 69 -2.48 -2.19 22.07
C THR A 69 -2.15 -2.00 20.59
N SER A 70 -2.25 -0.78 20.07
CA SER A 70 -1.46 -0.40 18.91
C SER A 70 -0.01 -0.31 19.37
N TYR A 71 0.80 -1.32 19.06
CA TYR A 71 2.23 -1.34 19.33
C TYR A 71 2.76 -1.62 20.78
N PRO A 72 2.06 -2.23 21.77
CA PRO A 72 2.70 -2.62 23.03
C PRO A 72 3.48 -3.93 22.91
N TRP A 73 3.18 -4.79 21.94
CA TRP A 73 3.85 -6.08 21.85
C TRP A 73 5.34 -5.93 21.54
N HIS A 74 5.73 -4.82 20.90
CA HIS A 74 7.12 -4.42 20.70
C HIS A 74 7.74 -3.71 21.91
N TRP A 75 6.99 -2.82 22.58
CA TRP A 75 7.55 -1.96 23.64
C TRP A 75 7.67 -2.66 25.01
N SER A 76 6.81 -3.63 25.29
CA SER A 76 6.82 -4.38 26.55
C SER A 76 7.91 -5.46 26.63
N GLN A 77 8.59 -5.79 25.51
CA GLN A 77 9.65 -6.81 25.51
C GLN A 77 10.95 -6.35 26.19
N GLY A 78 11.08 -5.06 26.52
CA GLY A 78 12.25 -4.50 27.21
C GLY A 78 12.18 -4.51 28.75
N GLY A 79 11.23 -5.21 29.37
CA GLY A 79 11.08 -5.26 30.83
C GLY A 79 10.66 -3.93 31.48
N LYS A 80 10.24 -2.94 30.68
CA LYS A 80 9.65 -1.70 31.19
C LYS A 80 8.16 -1.93 31.39
N GLU A 81 7.68 -1.71 32.62
CA GLU A 81 6.24 -1.62 32.87
C GLU A 81 5.63 -0.61 31.89
N ILE A 82 4.47 -0.97 31.31
CA ILE A 82 3.67 -0.02 30.55
C ILE A 82 3.16 1.00 31.59
N GLU A 83 3.87 2.12 31.76
CA GLU A 83 3.48 3.21 32.67
C GLU A 83 2.09 3.80 32.36
N ASN A 84 1.46 3.42 31.23
CA ASN A 84 0.18 3.93 30.79
C ASN A 84 -0.89 2.82 30.86
N ARG A 85 -1.66 2.81 31.95
CA ARG A 85 -2.73 1.83 32.21
C ARG A 85 -3.91 1.97 31.24
N PRO A 86 -4.70 0.90 31.03
CA PRO A 86 -6.01 0.95 30.37
C PRO A 86 -6.92 1.95 31.09
N GLY A 87 -7.04 3.15 30.52
CA GLY A 87 -7.75 4.29 31.10
C GLY A 87 -7.20 5.64 30.65
N ASP A 88 -5.88 5.77 30.42
CA ASP A 88 -5.24 7.08 30.23
C ASP A 88 -5.11 7.53 28.77
N ARG A 89 -5.31 6.62 27.81
CA ARG A 89 -5.37 6.95 26.39
C ARG A 89 -6.76 6.63 25.83
N LEU A 90 -7.69 7.54 26.04
CA LEU A 90 -8.78 7.70 25.06
C LEU A 90 -8.14 7.84 23.67
N PRO A 91 -8.70 7.24 22.60
CA PRO A 91 -8.24 7.47 21.24
C PRO A 91 -8.31 8.97 20.96
N ASN A 92 -7.17 9.65 21.12
CA ASN A 92 -7.09 11.06 20.83
C ASN A 92 -7.22 11.16 19.32
N LEU A 93 -8.23 11.90 18.87
CA LEU A 93 -8.31 12.28 17.46
C LEU A 93 -7.01 13.01 17.10
N PRO A 94 -6.45 12.76 15.91
CA PRO A 94 -5.27 13.47 15.45
C PRO A 94 -5.57 14.97 15.39
N LEU A 95 -4.52 15.78 15.37
CA LEU A 95 -4.64 17.20 15.11
C LEU A 95 -5.29 17.39 13.74
N GLY A 96 -6.44 18.08 13.71
CA GLY A 96 -7.21 18.28 12.49
C GLY A 96 -6.66 19.41 11.64
N MET A 97 -5.38 19.35 11.23
CA MET A 97 -4.84 20.36 10.31
C MET A 97 -5.36 20.10 8.89
N ILE A 98 -5.79 21.16 8.21
CA ILE A 98 -6.19 21.12 6.80
C ILE A 98 -5.67 22.37 6.09
N TRP A 99 -5.01 22.18 4.96
CA TRP A 99 -4.22 23.19 4.28
C TRP A 99 -4.84 23.59 2.95
N ARG A 100 -4.71 24.86 2.56
CA ARG A 100 -5.22 25.36 1.28
C ARG A 100 -4.16 25.23 0.20
N ARG A 101 -4.41 24.38 -0.79
CA ARG A 101 -3.43 24.01 -1.85
C ARG A 101 -2.94 25.18 -2.69
N GLU A 102 -3.82 26.13 -2.94
CA GLU A 102 -3.57 27.24 -3.87
C GLU A 102 -2.69 28.33 -3.24
N TRP A 103 -2.68 28.41 -1.92
CA TRP A 103 -2.14 29.55 -1.20
C TRP A 103 -0.91 29.17 -0.39
N SER A 104 0.25 29.27 -1.04
CA SER A 104 1.57 29.26 -0.41
C SER A 104 2.08 30.69 -0.38
N LEU A 105 1.97 31.34 0.78
CA LEU A 105 2.17 32.77 0.94
C LEU A 105 3.64 33.12 1.20
N LYS A 106 4.04 34.31 0.75
CA LYS A 106 5.31 34.97 1.04
C LYS A 106 5.10 36.45 1.31
N GLY A 107 5.94 37.05 2.14
CA GLY A 107 5.88 38.49 2.39
C GLY A 107 4.65 38.89 3.22
N ASN A 108 4.00 40.00 2.87
CA ASN A 108 2.90 40.57 3.65
C ASN A 108 1.55 40.01 3.23
N PHE A 109 0.73 39.61 4.20
CA PHE A 109 -0.62 39.07 3.95
C PHE A 109 -1.48 39.18 5.22
N LYS A 110 -2.80 39.08 5.03
CA LYS A 110 -3.77 38.91 6.12
C LYS A 110 -4.67 37.72 5.89
N LEU A 111 -5.01 37.01 6.95
CA LEU A 111 -5.96 35.90 6.94
C LEU A 111 -7.08 36.18 7.91
N LYS A 112 -8.30 35.81 7.55
CA LYS A 112 -9.46 35.86 8.43
C LYS A 112 -10.28 34.60 8.29
N ALA A 113 -10.64 33.98 9.41
CA ALA A 113 -11.56 32.83 9.42
C ALA A 113 -12.71 33.09 10.39
N PHE A 114 -13.90 32.70 9.99
CA PHE A 114 -15.15 32.90 10.73
C PHE A 114 -15.64 31.57 11.29
N PHE A 115 -15.94 31.56 12.58
CA PHE A 115 -16.33 30.37 13.32
C PHE A 115 -17.65 30.58 14.04
N THR A 116 -18.44 29.51 14.17
CA THR A 116 -19.60 29.48 15.06
C THR A 116 -19.49 28.29 16.00
N ILE A 117 -19.62 28.54 17.30
CA ILE A 117 -19.56 27.49 18.32
C ILE A 117 -20.86 26.68 18.27
N LYS A 118 -20.76 25.35 18.19
CA LYS A 118 -21.92 24.46 18.25
C LYS A 118 -22.08 23.82 19.62
N ASP A 119 -20.99 23.35 20.20
CA ASP A 119 -20.97 22.75 21.53
C ASP A 119 -19.54 22.77 22.10
N THR A 120 -19.40 23.18 23.36
CA THR A 120 -18.11 23.18 24.08
C THR A 120 -17.88 21.89 24.89
N GLN A 121 -18.91 21.06 25.06
CA GLN A 121 -18.88 19.78 25.77
C GLN A 121 -19.81 18.72 25.13
N PRO A 122 -19.53 18.29 23.89
CA PRO A 122 -20.32 17.25 23.25
C PRO A 122 -20.29 15.94 24.07
N LYS A 123 -21.47 15.38 24.32
CA LYS A 123 -21.63 14.15 25.13
C LYS A 123 -20.88 12.97 24.50
N GLY A 124 -20.14 12.22 25.33
CA GLY A 124 -19.68 10.87 25.04
C GLY A 124 -18.21 10.68 24.63
N ARG A 125 -17.32 11.69 24.75
CA ARG A 125 -15.89 11.54 24.39
C ARG A 125 -14.96 12.37 25.28
N GLY A 126 -13.76 11.82 25.51
CA GLY A 126 -12.70 12.24 26.43
C GLY A 126 -12.57 13.69 26.90
N GLU A 127 -12.19 13.85 28.18
CA GLU A 127 -12.11 15.10 28.95
C GLU A 127 -11.03 16.11 28.49
N LYS A 128 -10.26 15.86 27.41
CA LYS A 128 -9.20 16.79 27.00
C LYS A 128 -9.74 18.15 26.55
N ASN A 129 -8.96 19.19 26.82
CA ASN A 129 -9.20 20.54 26.30
C ASN A 129 -9.15 20.52 24.77
N GLY A 130 -10.13 21.16 24.14
CA GLY A 130 -10.22 21.29 22.69
C GLY A 130 -9.98 22.73 22.26
N PHE A 131 -9.57 22.90 21.01
CA PHE A 131 -9.30 24.20 20.41
C PHE A 131 -9.65 24.21 18.93
N MET A 132 -9.75 25.42 18.40
CA MET A 132 -9.91 25.72 16.97
C MET A 132 -9.04 26.93 16.61
N GLY A 133 -8.71 27.07 15.33
CA GLY A 133 -7.80 28.12 14.91
C GLY A 133 -7.42 28.14 13.43
N ILE A 134 -6.48 29.02 13.13
CA ILE A 134 -5.80 29.15 11.84
C ILE A 134 -4.36 28.64 12.02
N CYS A 135 -3.85 27.90 11.05
CA CYS A 135 -2.42 27.58 10.95
C CYS A 135 -1.81 28.20 9.69
N PHE A 136 -0.53 28.57 9.74
CA PHE A 136 0.18 29.20 8.62
C PHE A 136 1.69 28.97 8.72
N GLY A 137 2.41 29.24 7.63
CA GLY A 137 3.85 28.96 7.53
C GLY A 137 4.16 27.47 7.43
N GLY A 138 3.23 26.66 6.93
CA GLY A 138 3.47 25.23 6.72
C GLY A 138 4.32 24.99 5.48
N GLU A 139 5.42 24.26 5.61
CA GLU A 139 6.27 23.86 4.47
C GLU A 139 5.52 22.90 3.52
N SER A 140 4.59 22.09 4.06
CA SER A 140 3.90 21.03 3.31
C SER A 140 2.42 20.91 3.68
N LEU A 141 1.62 20.49 2.70
CA LEU A 141 0.20 20.15 2.86
C LEU A 141 -0.05 18.91 3.75
N PHE A 142 1.01 18.23 4.19
CA PHE A 142 0.92 16.99 4.98
C PHE A 142 1.37 17.15 6.44
N GLU A 143 1.69 18.37 6.87
CA GLU A 143 2.02 18.66 8.27
C GLU A 143 0.80 18.48 9.18
N THR A 144 0.81 17.46 10.06
CA THR A 144 -0.40 17.03 10.82
C THR A 144 -0.19 16.27 12.14
N ARG A 145 1.01 15.78 12.53
CA ARG A 145 1.19 14.92 13.73
C ARG A 145 2.50 15.15 14.50
N GLU A 146 2.49 14.80 15.79
CA GLU A 146 3.51 14.87 16.87
C GLU A 146 4.98 14.48 16.57
N PHE A 147 5.36 14.18 15.33
CA PHE A 147 6.74 13.84 15.00
C PHE A 147 7.62 15.10 15.08
N ARG A 148 8.42 15.12 16.15
CA ARG A 148 9.51 16.06 16.46
C ARG A 148 10.69 15.96 15.48
N GLY A 149 10.42 15.72 14.19
CA GLY A 149 11.43 15.64 13.14
C GLY A 149 11.89 17.00 12.62
N ALA A 150 11.17 18.06 12.99
CA ALA A 150 11.57 19.42 12.71
C ALA A 150 12.72 19.85 13.63
N PRO A 151 13.79 20.48 13.10
CA PRO A 151 14.61 21.37 13.91
C PRO A 151 13.69 22.35 14.64
N LYS A 152 13.96 22.66 15.91
CA LYS A 152 13.25 23.70 16.65
C LYS A 152 13.22 24.98 15.80
N GLY A 153 12.04 25.50 15.48
CA GLY A 153 11.90 26.68 14.64
C GLY A 153 11.57 26.44 13.17
N ALA A 154 11.30 25.20 12.74
CA ALA A 154 10.91 24.89 11.37
C ALA A 154 9.42 24.50 11.23
N SER A 155 8.60 24.59 12.29
CA SER A 155 7.20 24.13 12.29
C SER A 155 6.21 25.25 12.06
N SER A 156 5.06 24.91 11.48
CA SER A 156 3.98 25.86 11.26
C SER A 156 3.51 26.51 12.57
N TRP A 157 3.05 27.75 12.46
CA TRP A 157 2.46 28.47 13.57
C TRP A 157 0.96 28.26 13.61
N MET A 158 0.40 28.20 14.82
CA MET A 158 -1.03 28.04 15.05
C MET A 158 -1.55 29.18 15.93
N VAL A 159 -2.64 29.79 15.49
CA VAL A 159 -3.40 30.81 16.21
C VAL A 159 -4.66 30.14 16.71
N ILE A 160 -4.72 29.87 18.01
CA ILE A 160 -5.73 28.99 18.57
C ILE A 160 -6.52 29.66 19.68
N TRP A 161 -7.81 29.34 19.73
CA TRP A 161 -8.65 29.56 20.89
C TRP A 161 -8.97 28.22 21.55
N GLU A 162 -8.62 28.10 22.83
CA GLU A 162 -8.93 26.93 23.65
C GLU A 162 -10.29 27.09 24.31
N LYS A 163 -11.05 25.99 24.42
CA LYS A 163 -12.36 25.95 25.08
C LYS A 163 -12.35 26.46 26.53
N THR A 164 -11.17 26.52 27.15
CA THR A 164 -10.93 27.06 28.50
C THR A 164 -11.05 28.58 28.56
N GLY A 165 -11.19 29.27 27.42
CA GLY A 165 -11.29 30.72 27.34
C GLY A 165 -9.92 31.40 27.18
N VAL A 166 -8.97 30.75 26.50
CA VAL A 166 -7.61 31.30 26.31
C VAL A 166 -7.27 31.36 24.83
N PHE A 167 -6.86 32.55 24.36
CA PHE A 167 -6.35 32.78 23.01
C PHE A 167 -4.81 32.80 23.01
N LYS A 168 -4.19 32.10 22.04
CA LYS A 168 -2.74 31.88 21.98
C LYS A 168 -2.20 31.90 20.55
N LEU A 169 -0.95 32.33 20.43
CA LEU A 169 -0.06 32.01 19.31
C LEU A 169 0.91 30.92 19.78
N THR A 170 0.99 29.79 19.06
CA THR A 170 1.83 28.63 19.41
C THR A 170 2.55 28.08 18.18
N GLU A 171 3.64 27.37 18.42
CA GLU A 171 4.34 26.57 17.41
C GLU A 171 3.79 25.13 17.42
N HIS A 172 3.56 24.54 16.24
CA HIS A 172 3.21 23.13 16.12
C HIS A 172 4.35 22.25 16.70
N GLY A 173 3.99 21.17 17.41
CA GLY A 173 4.96 20.28 18.07
C GLY A 173 5.39 20.66 19.51
N GLN A 174 5.07 21.87 20.00
CA GLN A 174 5.45 22.35 21.35
C GLN A 174 4.38 22.11 22.46
N LYS A 175 3.50 21.11 22.31
CA LYS A 175 2.38 20.84 23.24
C LYS A 175 1.50 22.07 23.51
N GLU A 176 1.18 22.83 22.46
CA GLU A 176 0.30 24.02 22.53
C GLU A 176 0.77 25.11 23.52
N ARG A 177 2.08 25.17 23.80
CA ARG A 177 2.66 26.21 24.64
C ARG A 177 2.68 27.54 23.89
N PRO A 178 2.39 28.67 24.56
CA PRO A 178 2.51 29.97 23.92
C PRO A 178 3.93 30.16 23.38
N LEU A 179 4.02 30.76 22.19
CA LEU A 179 5.27 31.07 21.53
C LEU A 179 6.16 31.91 22.45
N GLU A 180 7.46 31.61 22.46
CA GLU A 180 8.43 32.32 23.30
C GLU A 180 8.35 33.85 23.06
N GLY A 181 8.24 34.61 24.14
CA GLY A 181 8.09 36.07 24.10
C GLY A 181 6.67 36.57 23.77
N THR A 182 5.67 35.69 23.73
CA THR A 182 4.24 36.06 23.69
C THR A 182 3.54 35.73 25.00
N ARG A 183 2.39 36.35 25.26
CA ARG A 183 1.54 36.05 26.42
C ARG A 183 0.15 35.60 25.94
N PRO A 184 -0.39 34.48 26.46
CA PRO A 184 -1.79 34.12 26.24
C PRO A 184 -2.72 35.25 26.68
N VAL A 185 -3.83 35.43 25.97
CA VAL A 185 -4.85 36.44 26.27
C VAL A 185 -6.11 35.74 26.78
N PRO A 186 -6.57 36.03 28.01
CA PRO A 186 -7.87 35.56 28.49
C PRO A 186 -9.00 36.12 27.64
N THR A 187 -9.98 35.28 27.34
CA THR A 187 -11.18 35.60 26.57
C THR A 187 -12.42 35.13 27.34
N PRO A 188 -13.62 35.64 27.02
CA PRO A 188 -14.86 35.05 27.50
C PRO A 188 -14.95 33.56 27.12
N GLN A 189 -15.62 32.75 27.95
CA GLN A 189 -16.03 31.42 27.51
C GLN A 189 -17.23 31.56 26.56
N PHE A 190 -17.03 31.19 25.30
CA PHE A 190 -18.08 31.22 24.29
C PHE A 190 -19.05 30.04 24.48
N LYS A 191 -20.32 30.27 24.15
CA LYS A 191 -21.41 29.28 24.21
C LYS A 191 -21.88 28.91 22.81
N ALA A 192 -22.66 27.83 22.73
CA ALA A 192 -23.32 27.43 21.49
C ALA A 192 -24.10 28.60 20.87
N GLY A 193 -23.91 28.82 19.56
CA GLY A 193 -24.47 29.90 18.77
C GLY A 193 -23.60 31.16 18.67
N ASP A 194 -22.58 31.32 19.52
CA ASP A 194 -21.67 32.47 19.44
C ASP A 194 -20.86 32.40 18.14
N SER A 195 -20.75 33.54 17.45
CA SER A 195 -19.98 33.70 16.22
C SER A 195 -18.77 34.60 16.46
N LEU A 196 -17.60 34.19 15.98
CA LEU A 196 -16.34 34.88 16.20
C LEU A 196 -15.47 34.81 14.95
N SER A 197 -14.47 35.69 14.85
CA SER A 197 -13.45 35.60 13.80
C SER A 197 -12.04 35.67 14.36
N ILE A 198 -11.13 34.94 13.74
CA ILE A 198 -9.69 35.02 14.02
C ILE A 198 -9.03 35.70 12.83
N VAL A 199 -8.20 36.70 13.11
CA VAL A 199 -7.41 37.43 12.11
C VAL A 199 -5.92 37.20 12.36
N VAL A 200 -5.18 36.94 11.29
CA VAL A 200 -3.71 36.91 11.27
C VAL A 200 -3.23 38.00 10.34
N ASP A 201 -2.35 38.86 10.81
CA ASP A 201 -1.79 39.98 10.06
C ASP A 201 -0.26 39.88 10.08
N VAL A 202 0.33 39.56 8.93
CA VAL A 202 1.79 39.47 8.75
C VAL A 202 2.23 40.67 7.94
N GLN A 203 2.95 41.58 8.59
CA GLN A 203 3.38 42.85 7.99
C GLN A 203 4.83 43.16 8.30
N GLY A 204 5.45 43.96 7.42
CA GLY A 204 6.79 44.50 7.64
C GLY A 204 7.43 44.90 6.32
N ASP A 205 8.36 45.83 6.39
CA ASP A 205 9.09 46.32 5.21
C ASP A 205 10.36 45.50 4.93
N SER A 206 10.79 44.68 5.89
CA SER A 206 11.94 43.78 5.74
C SER A 206 11.56 42.53 4.95
N THR A 207 12.43 42.13 4.03
CA THR A 207 12.35 40.86 3.29
C THR A 207 12.68 39.64 4.15
N GLU A 208 13.37 39.82 5.28
CA GLU A 208 13.80 38.74 6.16
C GLU A 208 12.90 38.59 7.38
N THR A 209 12.35 39.69 7.87
CA THR A 209 11.58 39.72 9.12
C THR A 209 10.22 40.38 8.99
N ALA A 210 9.29 39.95 9.83
CA ALA A 210 7.93 40.46 9.92
C ALA A 210 7.54 40.76 11.38
N GLU A 211 6.51 41.59 11.52
CA GLU A 211 5.64 41.64 12.69
C GLU A 211 4.40 40.80 12.39
N VAL A 212 4.10 39.87 13.30
CA VAL A 212 2.90 39.03 13.26
C VAL A 212 1.96 39.51 14.35
N THR A 213 0.79 40.00 13.96
CA THR A 213 -0.29 40.38 14.87
C THR A 213 -1.49 39.48 14.63
N VAL A 214 -1.98 38.86 15.70
CA VAL A 214 -3.14 37.95 15.65
C VAL A 214 -4.22 38.45 16.59
N SER A 215 -5.48 38.41 16.16
CA SER A 215 -6.62 38.83 16.97
C SER A 215 -7.77 37.82 16.92
N LEU A 216 -8.46 37.67 18.05
CA LEU A 216 -9.78 37.04 18.10
C LEU A 216 -10.83 38.13 18.31
N GLU A 217 -11.82 38.20 17.43
CA GLU A 217 -12.86 39.23 17.41
C GLU A 217 -14.21 38.62 17.83
N TYR A 218 -14.83 39.22 18.85
CA TYR A 218 -16.15 38.82 19.36
C TYR A 218 -16.89 40.03 19.96
N GLY A 219 -18.16 40.23 19.57
CA GLY A 219 -19.01 41.28 20.16
C GLY A 219 -18.44 42.70 20.07
N GLY A 220 -17.67 43.01 19.02
CA GLY A 220 -16.98 44.30 18.86
C GLY A 220 -15.69 44.46 19.67
N GLN A 221 -15.28 43.44 20.42
CA GLN A 221 -14.00 43.40 21.13
C GLN A 221 -12.97 42.58 20.34
N ALA A 222 -11.69 42.96 20.45
CA ALA A 222 -10.57 42.23 19.87
C ALA A 222 -9.55 41.84 20.96
N PHE A 223 -9.16 40.57 20.98
CA PHE A 223 -8.16 39.99 21.87
C PHE A 223 -6.88 39.75 21.07
N THR A 224 -5.84 40.56 21.28
CA THR A 224 -4.70 40.65 20.35
C THR A 224 -3.38 40.18 20.95
N ILE A 225 -2.57 39.49 20.15
CA ILE A 225 -1.19 39.10 20.45
C ILE A 225 -0.30 39.58 19.30
N THR A 226 0.84 40.20 19.62
CA THR A 226 1.82 40.67 18.63
C THR A 226 3.19 40.09 18.92
N LYS A 227 3.89 39.63 17.86
CA LYS A 227 5.27 39.17 17.89
C LYS A 227 6.07 39.93 16.82
N LYS A 228 7.14 40.62 17.24
CA LYS A 228 8.04 41.36 16.34
C LYS A 228 9.26 40.52 15.96
N ASN A 229 9.97 40.95 14.92
CA ASN A 229 11.22 40.36 14.43
C ASN A 229 11.10 38.85 14.11
N VAL A 230 9.97 38.45 13.54
CA VAL A 230 9.70 37.07 13.13
C VAL A 230 10.42 36.81 11.83
N ASN A 231 11.27 35.78 11.78
CA ASN A 231 11.91 35.41 10.52
C ASN A 231 10.86 34.83 9.55
N ARG A 232 10.75 35.41 8.35
CA ARG A 232 9.71 35.05 7.39
C ARG A 232 9.86 33.65 6.84
N SER A 233 11.06 33.32 6.34
CA SER A 233 11.32 32.05 5.66
C SER A 233 11.15 30.84 6.57
N TYR A 234 11.33 31.01 7.88
CA TYR A 234 11.18 29.91 8.85
C TYR A 234 9.76 29.77 9.41
N TYR A 235 8.95 30.83 9.42
CA TYR A 235 7.74 30.86 10.26
C TYR A 235 6.47 31.37 9.60
N THR A 236 6.56 32.26 8.60
CA THR A 236 5.38 32.90 8.01
C THR A 236 5.18 32.51 6.55
N ASP A 237 6.28 32.24 5.83
CA ASP A 237 6.24 31.81 4.45
C ASP A 237 5.81 30.34 4.38
N GLY A 238 4.85 30.02 3.50
CA GLY A 238 4.33 28.66 3.34
C GLY A 238 2.82 28.61 3.20
N TYR A 239 2.25 27.41 3.34
CA TYR A 239 0.82 27.19 3.23
C TYR A 239 0.04 27.78 4.41
N LEU A 240 -1.19 28.20 4.12
CA LEU A 240 -2.19 28.55 5.12
C LEU A 240 -3.19 27.40 5.31
N GLY A 241 -3.81 27.34 6.48
CA GLY A 241 -4.76 26.29 6.82
C GLY A 241 -5.61 26.59 8.04
N LEU A 242 -6.42 25.61 8.38
CA LEU A 242 -7.24 25.58 9.59
C LEU A 242 -6.75 24.46 10.50
N VAL A 243 -6.91 24.64 11.81
CA VAL A 243 -6.45 23.66 12.79
C VAL A 243 -7.45 23.51 13.93
N ALA A 244 -7.61 22.27 14.42
CA ALA A 244 -8.48 22.00 15.54
C ALA A 244 -8.12 20.70 16.27
N TYR A 245 -8.55 20.59 17.54
CA TYR A 245 -8.28 19.44 18.39
C TYR A 245 -9.32 19.27 19.51
N GLY A 246 -9.31 18.09 20.15
CA GLY A 246 -9.94 17.86 21.46
C GLY A 246 -11.45 17.66 21.39
N SER A 247 -12.25 18.27 22.26
CA SER A 247 -13.72 18.04 22.32
C SER A 247 -14.56 19.20 21.78
N LEU A 248 -13.95 20.27 21.25
CA LEU A 248 -14.70 21.44 20.78
C LEU A 248 -15.46 21.14 19.46
N ASP A 249 -16.77 21.40 19.42
CA ASP A 249 -17.64 21.36 18.23
C ASP A 249 -17.93 22.77 17.75
N PHE A 250 -17.58 23.03 16.50
CA PHE A 250 -17.69 24.31 15.84
C PHE A 250 -17.81 24.08 14.33
N GLU A 251 -18.27 25.10 13.64
CA GLU A 251 -18.25 25.17 12.18
C GLU A 251 -17.36 26.34 11.74
N VAL A 252 -16.67 26.17 10.62
CA VAL A 252 -16.00 27.26 9.91
C VAL A 252 -16.90 27.69 8.77
N ASN A 253 -17.35 28.94 8.84
CA ASN A 253 -18.33 29.49 7.91
C ASN A 253 -17.67 30.07 6.66
N LYS A 254 -16.48 30.66 6.83
CA LYS A 254 -15.79 31.37 5.75
C LYS A 254 -14.31 31.55 6.07
N VAL A 255 -13.48 31.57 5.04
CA VAL A 255 -12.08 32.00 5.09
C VAL A 255 -11.84 33.10 4.06
N GLU A 256 -11.17 34.17 4.45
CA GLU A 256 -10.83 35.31 3.63
C GLU A 256 -9.32 35.61 3.72
N ILE A 257 -8.78 36.23 2.67
CA ILE A 257 -7.38 36.60 2.56
C ILE A 257 -7.22 38.02 2.01
N VAL A 258 -6.25 38.77 2.53
CA VAL A 258 -5.63 39.90 1.83
C VAL A 258 -4.26 39.40 1.37
N PRO A 259 -4.08 39.05 0.09
CA PRO A 259 -2.94 38.24 -0.32
C PRO A 259 -1.62 39.02 -0.44
N GLY A 260 -1.66 40.36 -0.43
CA GLY A 260 -0.51 41.16 -0.80
C GLY A 260 -0.09 40.86 -2.24
N ASP A 261 1.18 40.54 -2.46
CA ASP A 261 1.72 40.18 -3.78
C ASP A 261 1.48 38.71 -4.15
N ASN A 262 0.87 37.92 -3.27
CA ASN A 262 0.62 36.50 -3.51
C ASN A 262 -0.53 36.29 -4.51
N GLN A 263 -0.45 35.21 -5.27
CA GLN A 263 -1.51 34.77 -6.18
C GLN A 263 -1.83 33.30 -5.95
N PRO A 264 -3.11 32.89 -6.09
CA PRO A 264 -3.49 31.50 -5.96
C PRO A 264 -2.85 30.69 -7.09
N LYS A 265 -2.23 29.56 -6.75
CA LYS A 265 -1.73 28.59 -7.72
C LYS A 265 -2.89 27.80 -8.33
N ALA A 266 -2.75 27.35 -9.58
CA ALA A 266 -3.75 26.46 -10.19
C ALA A 266 -3.80 25.11 -9.46
N ILE A 267 -5.01 24.61 -9.18
CA ILE A 267 -5.21 23.26 -8.67
C ILE A 267 -5.23 22.28 -9.84
N LEU A 268 -4.18 21.48 -9.95
CA LEU A 268 -4.12 20.39 -10.92
C LEU A 268 -4.16 19.06 -10.16
N LEU A 269 -5.35 18.46 -10.12
CA LEU A 269 -5.59 17.22 -9.39
C LEU A 269 -6.26 16.20 -10.29
N ASN A 270 -5.79 14.97 -10.19
CA ASN A 270 -6.44 13.86 -10.84
C ASN A 270 -7.72 13.47 -10.09
N GLU A 271 -8.83 13.35 -10.82
CA GLU A 271 -10.11 12.87 -10.28
C GLU A 271 -10.10 11.35 -10.10
N LEU A 272 -9.46 10.62 -11.01
CA LEU A 272 -9.21 9.19 -10.85
C LEU A 272 -7.89 8.98 -10.10
N HIS A 273 -7.97 8.56 -8.85
CA HIS A 273 -6.77 8.16 -8.09
C HIS A 273 -6.06 7.00 -8.77
N VAL A 274 -6.78 5.91 -9.03
CA VAL A 274 -6.27 4.75 -9.77
C VAL A 274 -7.46 3.91 -10.23
N ALA A 275 -7.34 3.22 -11.36
CA ALA A 275 -8.22 2.10 -11.68
C ALA A 275 -7.44 0.94 -12.27
N TYR A 276 -7.58 -0.26 -11.71
CA TYR A 276 -6.76 -1.39 -12.13
C TYR A 276 -7.57 -2.68 -12.31
N PRO A 277 -7.19 -3.52 -13.29
CA PRO A 277 -7.74 -4.86 -13.44
C PRO A 277 -7.19 -5.79 -12.35
N LEU A 278 -8.08 -6.55 -11.71
CA LEU A 278 -7.72 -7.69 -10.87
C LEU A 278 -7.57 -8.91 -11.79
N GLY A 279 -6.33 -9.23 -12.18
CA GLY A 279 -6.04 -10.27 -13.17
C GLY A 279 -6.53 -11.65 -12.72
N ASP A 280 -6.40 -11.93 -11.44
CA ASP A 280 -6.90 -13.13 -10.76
C ASP A 280 -8.43 -13.26 -10.70
N SER A 281 -9.18 -12.25 -11.16
CA SER A 281 -10.62 -12.34 -11.40
C SER A 281 -11.00 -12.63 -12.86
N LEU A 282 -10.01 -12.69 -13.76
CA LEU A 282 -10.22 -12.94 -15.19
C LEU A 282 -10.70 -14.37 -15.41
N GLN A 283 -11.86 -14.52 -16.03
CA GLN A 283 -12.44 -15.82 -16.32
C GLN A 283 -13.33 -15.77 -17.57
N LEU A 284 -13.57 -16.93 -18.16
CA LEU A 284 -14.51 -17.09 -19.26
C LEU A 284 -15.90 -17.41 -18.70
N VAL A 285 -16.87 -16.52 -18.95
CA VAL A 285 -18.28 -16.68 -18.54
C VAL A 285 -19.15 -16.53 -19.78
N ASP A 286 -19.95 -17.56 -20.09
CA ASP A 286 -20.82 -17.61 -21.28
C ASP A 286 -20.10 -17.24 -22.58
N GLY A 287 -18.88 -17.77 -22.76
CA GLY A 287 -18.04 -17.51 -23.94
C GLY A 287 -17.43 -16.11 -24.01
N LYS A 288 -17.55 -15.29 -22.97
CA LYS A 288 -16.95 -13.96 -22.88
C LYS A 288 -15.97 -13.86 -21.72
N TRP A 289 -14.82 -13.26 -21.99
CA TRP A 289 -13.86 -12.95 -20.95
C TRP A 289 -14.36 -11.80 -20.09
N VAL A 290 -14.43 -12.03 -18.78
CA VAL A 290 -14.85 -11.04 -17.79
C VAL A 290 -13.74 -10.83 -16.76
N CYS A 291 -13.58 -9.59 -16.31
CA CYS A 291 -12.60 -9.21 -15.29
C CYS A 291 -13.20 -8.12 -14.39
N LYS A 292 -12.80 -8.11 -13.11
CA LYS A 292 -13.12 -7.03 -12.18
C LYS A 292 -12.09 -5.93 -12.28
N PHE A 293 -12.57 -4.69 -12.29
CA PHE A 293 -11.75 -3.50 -12.13
C PHE A 293 -12.09 -2.83 -10.81
N MET A 294 -11.06 -2.41 -10.09
CA MET A 294 -11.17 -1.51 -8.95
C MET A 294 -10.93 -0.10 -9.42
N ALA A 295 -11.82 0.84 -9.09
CA ALA A 295 -11.64 2.26 -9.37
C ALA A 295 -11.77 3.08 -8.08
N LEU A 296 -10.81 3.96 -7.82
CA LEU A 296 -10.79 4.87 -6.67
C LEU A 296 -10.84 6.31 -7.19
N PHE A 297 -11.78 7.10 -6.68
CA PHE A 297 -11.99 8.49 -7.08
C PHE A 297 -11.64 9.45 -5.95
N ARG A 298 -11.30 10.68 -6.33
CA ARG A 298 -10.97 11.74 -5.36
C ARG A 298 -12.19 12.29 -4.66
N SER A 299 -13.31 12.36 -5.36
CA SER A 299 -14.52 13.04 -4.90
C SER A 299 -15.80 12.22 -5.14
N ASP A 300 -16.92 12.69 -4.60
CA ASP A 300 -18.25 12.11 -4.77
C ASP A 300 -18.61 11.88 -6.25
N GLY A 301 -19.36 10.82 -6.54
CA GLY A 301 -19.91 10.54 -7.87
C GLY A 301 -21.01 9.49 -7.78
N LYS A 302 -21.72 9.23 -8.89
CA LYS A 302 -22.80 8.24 -8.91
C LYS A 302 -22.37 6.96 -9.61
N ILE A 303 -21.74 7.08 -10.76
CA ILE A 303 -21.50 5.97 -11.67
C ILE A 303 -20.05 6.03 -12.19
N SER A 304 -19.41 4.86 -12.20
CA SER A 304 -18.17 4.62 -12.95
C SER A 304 -18.44 3.67 -14.11
N SER A 305 -17.93 4.01 -15.29
CA SER A 305 -17.94 3.12 -16.45
C SER A 305 -16.54 2.96 -17.03
N ILE A 306 -16.29 1.79 -17.62
CA ILE A 306 -15.02 1.44 -18.26
C ILE A 306 -15.29 1.14 -19.73
N ARG A 307 -14.48 1.73 -20.60
CA ARG A 307 -14.52 1.50 -22.05
C ARG A 307 -13.22 0.83 -22.47
N ILE A 308 -13.30 -0.17 -23.34
CA ILE A 308 -12.14 -1.00 -23.74
C ILE A 308 -12.04 -1.08 -25.26
N SER A 309 -10.83 -0.91 -25.78
CA SER A 309 -10.48 -0.91 -27.20
C SER A 309 -9.23 -1.77 -27.44
N ASP A 310 -9.03 -2.27 -28.65
CA ASP A 310 -7.78 -2.93 -29.06
C ASP A 310 -6.74 -1.95 -29.64
N THR A 311 -7.06 -0.65 -29.62
CA THR A 311 -6.14 0.44 -29.96
C THR A 311 -6.19 1.55 -28.91
N GLU A 312 -5.03 2.13 -28.62
CA GLU A 312 -4.83 3.24 -27.68
C GLU A 312 -5.58 4.52 -28.14
N ASN A 313 -5.76 4.68 -29.45
CA ASN A 313 -6.38 5.84 -30.09
C ASN A 313 -7.54 5.40 -31.00
N PRO A 314 -8.71 5.00 -30.43
CA PRO A 314 -9.84 4.52 -31.20
C PRO A 314 -10.35 5.59 -32.18
N ARG A 315 -10.72 5.16 -33.38
CA ARG A 315 -11.25 6.04 -34.42
C ARG A 315 -12.51 6.76 -33.91
N GLY A 316 -12.50 8.08 -33.94
CA GLY A 316 -13.61 8.91 -33.42
C GLY A 316 -13.52 9.19 -31.91
N GLY A 317 -12.48 8.74 -31.22
CA GLY A 317 -12.24 9.02 -29.81
C GLY A 317 -12.95 8.05 -28.85
N TRP A 318 -12.54 8.11 -27.58
CA TRP A 318 -13.00 7.19 -26.53
C TRP A 318 -14.49 7.27 -26.22
N SER A 319 -15.14 8.41 -26.46
CA SER A 319 -16.59 8.58 -26.29
C SER A 319 -17.42 7.68 -27.22
N ASN A 320 -16.85 7.22 -28.34
CA ASN A 320 -17.50 6.32 -29.30
C ASN A 320 -17.26 4.83 -29.02
N VAL A 321 -16.33 4.49 -28.12
CA VAL A 321 -16.07 3.10 -27.73
C VAL A 321 -17.19 2.62 -26.80
N PRO A 322 -17.84 1.47 -27.03
CA PRO A 322 -18.89 0.97 -26.14
C PRO A 322 -18.42 0.81 -24.68
N VAL A 323 -19.33 1.01 -23.74
CA VAL A 323 -19.10 0.71 -22.32
C VAL A 323 -18.97 -0.80 -22.14
N ALA A 324 -17.81 -1.24 -21.64
CA ALA A 324 -17.50 -2.64 -21.36
C ALA A 324 -18.07 -3.10 -20.00
N GLY A 325 -18.24 -2.17 -19.06
CA GLY A 325 -18.82 -2.40 -17.75
C GLY A 325 -19.13 -1.09 -17.02
N GLU A 326 -20.09 -1.13 -16.12
CA GLU A 326 -20.54 0.02 -15.32
C GLU A 326 -20.93 -0.43 -13.91
N ALA A 327 -20.62 0.38 -12.89
CA ALA A 327 -21.06 0.16 -11.52
C ALA A 327 -21.12 1.47 -10.72
N SER A 328 -21.91 1.47 -9.64
CA SER A 328 -22.06 2.63 -8.77
C SER A 328 -20.76 2.99 -8.04
N ILE A 329 -20.54 4.29 -7.86
CA ILE A 329 -19.50 4.82 -6.96
C ILE A 329 -20.10 4.84 -5.54
N ILE A 330 -19.41 4.21 -4.60
CA ILE A 330 -19.92 3.98 -3.24
C ILE A 330 -19.04 4.70 -2.22
N ASP A 331 -19.71 5.44 -1.33
CA ASP A 331 -19.17 5.99 -0.08
C ASP A 331 -20.06 5.55 1.09
N ASN A 332 -19.49 4.85 2.08
CA ASN A 332 -20.23 4.30 3.21
C ASN A 332 -19.35 4.16 4.45
N GLU A 333 -19.63 3.31 5.43
CA GLU A 333 -18.76 3.19 6.61
C GLU A 333 -17.35 2.66 6.28
N TRP A 334 -17.22 1.81 5.26
CA TRP A 334 -15.99 1.05 4.96
C TRP A 334 -15.33 1.44 3.63
N ARG A 335 -16.03 2.21 2.77
CA ARG A 335 -15.58 2.59 1.42
C ARG A 335 -15.53 4.10 1.25
N ARG A 336 -14.59 4.59 0.45
CA ARG A 336 -14.50 6.00 0.06
C ARG A 336 -14.36 6.14 -1.45
N TYR A 337 -15.44 6.59 -2.08
CA TYR A 337 -15.53 6.90 -3.50
C TYR A 337 -14.89 5.82 -4.38
N THR A 338 -15.27 4.57 -4.15
CA THR A 338 -14.75 3.43 -4.93
C THR A 338 -15.84 2.79 -5.77
N SER A 339 -15.45 2.10 -6.83
CA SER A 339 -16.33 1.27 -7.66
C SER A 339 -15.67 -0.07 -8.00
N VAL A 340 -16.45 -1.15 -8.00
CA VAL A 340 -16.06 -2.48 -8.49
C VAL A 340 -16.80 -2.71 -9.80
N VAL A 341 -16.10 -2.58 -10.92
CA VAL A 341 -16.69 -2.66 -12.25
C VAL A 341 -16.39 -4.03 -12.86
N ASN A 342 -17.42 -4.85 -13.05
CA ASN A 342 -17.28 -6.07 -13.85
C ASN A 342 -17.30 -5.69 -15.34
N VAL A 343 -16.20 -5.92 -16.05
CA VAL A 343 -16.08 -5.61 -17.48
C VAL A 343 -16.16 -6.87 -18.32
N LYS A 344 -16.76 -6.76 -19.50
CA LYS A 344 -16.70 -7.76 -20.56
C LYS A 344 -15.65 -7.34 -21.58
N LEU A 345 -14.60 -8.13 -21.74
CA LEU A 345 -13.54 -7.81 -22.69
C LEU A 345 -14.05 -7.97 -24.14
N PRO A 346 -13.72 -7.04 -25.04
CA PRO A 346 -14.12 -7.13 -26.45
C PRO A 346 -13.37 -8.23 -27.23
N TYR A 347 -12.22 -8.68 -26.72
CA TYR A 347 -11.39 -9.71 -27.33
C TYR A 347 -10.83 -10.66 -26.26
N ASN A 348 -10.37 -11.83 -26.71
CA ASN A 348 -9.60 -12.75 -25.87
C ASN A 348 -8.27 -12.09 -25.49
N PRO A 349 -7.95 -11.94 -24.18
CA PRO A 349 -6.71 -11.32 -23.73
C PRO A 349 -5.44 -12.11 -24.11
N ALA A 350 -5.57 -13.37 -24.54
CA ALA A 350 -4.47 -14.14 -25.11
C ALA A 350 -4.01 -13.64 -26.49
N ASN A 351 -4.88 -12.93 -27.22
CA ASN A 351 -4.69 -12.66 -28.64
C ASN A 351 -4.30 -11.21 -28.95
N LYS A 352 -4.54 -10.30 -28.01
CA LYS A 352 -4.34 -8.86 -28.21
C LYS A 352 -4.02 -8.14 -26.90
N THR A 353 -3.16 -7.12 -27.01
CA THR A 353 -3.09 -6.03 -26.02
C THR A 353 -4.36 -5.19 -26.15
N LEU A 354 -4.97 -4.83 -25.01
CA LEU A 354 -6.13 -3.96 -24.95
C LEU A 354 -5.79 -2.66 -24.21
N PHE A 355 -6.63 -1.65 -24.40
CA PHE A 355 -6.51 -0.34 -23.77
C PHE A 355 -7.85 0.06 -23.17
N TYR A 356 -7.84 0.89 -22.13
CA TYR A 356 -9.07 1.31 -21.48
C TYR A 356 -9.05 2.73 -20.94
N THR A 357 -10.25 3.33 -20.86
CA THR A 357 -10.52 4.59 -20.18
C THR A 357 -11.60 4.40 -19.12
N VAL A 358 -11.53 5.23 -18.09
CA VAL A 358 -12.43 5.25 -16.94
C VAL A 358 -13.19 6.56 -16.95
N TRP A 359 -14.50 6.42 -16.82
CA TRP A 359 -15.44 7.52 -16.92
C TRP A 359 -16.21 7.63 -15.60
N LYS A 360 -16.29 8.84 -15.06
CA LYS A 360 -17.07 9.17 -13.87
C LYS A 360 -18.23 10.06 -14.31
N ASP A 361 -19.45 9.63 -14.05
CA ASP A 361 -20.67 10.38 -14.35
C ASP A 361 -20.72 10.90 -15.82
N GLY A 362 -20.20 10.10 -16.76
CA GLY A 362 -20.18 10.42 -18.19
C GLY A 362 -19.00 11.27 -18.67
N VAL A 363 -18.03 11.58 -17.80
CA VAL A 363 -16.79 12.32 -18.13
C VAL A 363 -15.59 11.41 -18.04
N ASP A 364 -14.71 11.44 -19.05
CA ASP A 364 -13.43 10.73 -19.02
C ASP A 364 -12.51 11.35 -17.96
N VAL A 365 -12.20 10.56 -16.92
CA VAL A 365 -11.33 10.95 -15.81
C VAL A 365 -10.01 10.18 -15.81
N THR A 366 -9.72 9.45 -16.90
CA THR A 366 -8.45 8.74 -17.07
C THR A 366 -7.24 9.67 -17.11
N PRO A 367 -7.27 10.79 -17.87
CA PRO A 367 -6.13 11.68 -17.99
C PRO A 367 -5.68 12.27 -16.66
N ASP A 368 -4.36 12.40 -16.48
CA ASP A 368 -3.80 13.15 -15.36
C ASP A 368 -3.58 14.61 -15.75
N PRO A 369 -4.29 15.58 -15.12
CA PRO A 369 -4.16 16.99 -15.49
C PRO A 369 -2.93 17.66 -14.88
N ARG A 370 -2.17 16.96 -14.03
CA ARG A 370 -0.91 17.49 -13.51
C ARG A 370 0.08 17.65 -14.66
N PRO A 371 0.78 18.79 -14.76
CA PRO A 371 1.79 18.96 -15.76
C PRO A 371 2.85 17.93 -15.44
N ALA A 372 3.10 17.04 -16.38
CA ALA A 372 4.23 16.18 -16.23
C ALA A 372 5.47 17.04 -16.46
N LEU A 373 6.38 17.02 -15.50
CA LEU A 373 7.65 17.71 -15.62
C LEU A 373 8.37 17.10 -16.84
N GLU A 374 9.10 17.89 -17.63
CA GLU A 374 9.93 17.35 -18.74
C GLU A 374 10.86 16.22 -18.24
N GLU A 375 11.16 16.27 -16.94
CA GLU A 375 11.97 15.43 -16.08
C GLU A 375 11.26 14.11 -15.65
N ASP A 376 9.91 14.02 -15.68
CA ASP A 376 9.15 12.82 -15.28
C ASP A 376 9.28 11.63 -16.26
N GLY A 377 10.14 11.75 -17.28
CA GLY A 377 10.73 10.67 -18.08
C GLY A 377 9.78 9.83 -18.95
N TYR A 378 8.47 9.88 -18.73
CA TYR A 378 7.47 9.13 -19.50
C TYR A 378 6.03 9.65 -19.31
N LEU A 379 5.68 10.13 -18.11
CA LEU A 379 4.33 10.65 -17.79
C LEU A 379 4.05 12.00 -18.51
N GLY A 380 5.12 12.61 -19.03
CA GLY A 380 5.26 13.86 -19.79
C GLY A 380 4.36 14.09 -21.01
N THR A 381 4.20 13.05 -21.83
CA THR A 381 4.17 13.30 -23.28
C THR A 381 3.11 12.51 -24.07
N LYS A 382 2.36 11.60 -23.44
CA LYS A 382 1.33 10.79 -24.13
C LYS A 382 -0.05 10.94 -23.51
N GLY A 383 -1.08 10.95 -24.35
CA GLY A 383 -2.47 10.82 -23.93
C GLY A 383 -2.65 9.56 -23.10
N TYR A 384 -2.81 9.74 -21.80
CA TYR A 384 -2.74 8.70 -20.79
C TYR A 384 -4.00 7.81 -20.83
N VAL A 385 -3.83 6.53 -21.18
CA VAL A 385 -4.89 5.50 -21.05
C VAL A 385 -4.34 4.25 -20.38
N GLY A 386 -5.24 3.47 -19.77
CA GLY A 386 -4.88 2.17 -19.22
C GLY A 386 -4.53 1.15 -20.32
N ARG A 387 -3.72 0.16 -19.98
CA ARG A 387 -3.31 -0.94 -20.88
C ARG A 387 -3.51 -2.28 -20.17
N LEU A 388 -3.99 -3.26 -20.91
CA LEU A 388 -4.01 -4.67 -20.55
C LEU A 388 -3.05 -5.39 -21.51
N PRO A 389 -1.83 -5.74 -21.07
CA PRO A 389 -0.90 -6.48 -21.90
C PRO A 389 -1.51 -7.79 -22.38
N GLN A 390 -1.13 -8.23 -23.57
CA GLN A 390 -1.51 -9.56 -24.05
C GLN A 390 -0.94 -10.63 -23.10
N LEU A 391 -1.77 -11.58 -22.71
CA LEU A 391 -1.40 -12.72 -21.87
C LEU A 391 -0.93 -13.87 -22.77
N GLU A 392 0.35 -13.84 -23.14
CA GLU A 392 0.98 -14.86 -23.98
C GLU A 392 2.35 -15.27 -23.47
N ALA A 393 2.77 -16.50 -23.78
CA ALA A 393 4.11 -16.98 -23.50
C ALA A 393 5.15 -16.23 -24.38
N PRO A 394 6.33 -15.88 -23.84
CA PRO A 394 6.72 -16.03 -22.44
C PRO A 394 5.99 -15.03 -21.52
N TYR A 395 5.43 -15.54 -20.43
CA TYR A 395 4.75 -14.73 -19.42
C TYR A 395 5.77 -13.96 -18.59
N LYS A 396 5.71 -12.63 -18.64
CA LYS A 396 6.61 -11.74 -17.91
C LYS A 396 5.92 -11.11 -16.72
N ILE A 397 6.45 -11.36 -15.54
CA ILE A 397 5.86 -10.93 -14.27
C ILE A 397 6.89 -10.12 -13.50
N ALA A 398 6.46 -9.00 -12.93
CA ALA A 398 7.24 -8.30 -11.90
C ALA A 398 6.57 -8.54 -10.55
N THR A 399 7.31 -9.17 -9.62
CA THR A 399 6.90 -9.24 -8.22
C THR A 399 7.50 -8.07 -7.46
N LEU A 400 6.64 -7.35 -6.75
CA LEU A 400 6.95 -6.16 -5.98
C LEU A 400 6.60 -6.45 -4.52
N SER A 401 7.47 -6.10 -3.59
CA SER A 401 7.16 -6.21 -2.16
C SER A 401 7.52 -4.96 -1.37
N CYS A 402 6.72 -4.72 -0.33
CA CYS A 402 6.85 -3.87 0.86
C CYS A 402 7.71 -2.56 0.80
N HIS A 403 7.27 -1.59 1.63
CA HIS A 403 7.88 -0.27 1.90
C HIS A 403 7.89 0.77 0.78
N ALA A 404 6.83 0.91 0.00
CA ALA A 404 6.65 2.10 -0.84
C ALA A 404 6.64 3.43 -0.05
N LEU A 405 6.59 3.36 1.30
CA LEU A 405 6.62 4.44 2.29
C LEU A 405 7.65 4.07 3.39
N HIS A 406 8.70 4.86 3.56
CA HIS A 406 9.77 4.60 4.55
C HIS A 406 9.97 5.76 5.55
N HIS A 407 10.72 5.52 6.63
CA HIS A 407 11.05 6.48 7.70
C HIS A 407 12.58 6.70 7.88
N ASN A 408 13.46 6.00 7.14
CA ASN A 408 14.91 6.09 7.30
C ASN A 408 15.67 6.22 5.96
N GLY A 409 16.31 7.36 5.72
CA GLY A 409 17.65 7.35 5.12
C GLY A 409 17.83 7.41 3.59
N SER A 410 16.79 7.54 2.76
CA SER A 410 16.95 8.11 1.41
C SER A 410 16.16 9.38 1.26
N THR A 411 16.85 10.51 1.37
CA THR A 411 16.42 11.77 0.77
C THR A 411 16.34 11.59 -0.75
N LEU A 412 15.14 11.65 -1.31
CA LEU A 412 15.00 12.16 -2.67
C LEU A 412 15.59 13.60 -2.67
N PRO A 413 16.27 14.07 -3.72
CA PRO A 413 16.97 15.37 -3.75
C PRO A 413 16.12 16.61 -3.42
N GLU A 414 14.80 16.49 -3.23
CA GLU A 414 13.87 17.62 -3.13
C GLU A 414 12.78 17.45 -2.05
N VAL A 415 12.88 16.44 -1.18
CA VAL A 415 11.85 16.19 -0.14
C VAL A 415 12.15 17.00 1.12
N GLU A 416 11.36 18.07 1.32
CA GLU A 416 11.40 18.95 2.49
C GLU A 416 11.09 18.20 3.79
N THR A 417 11.53 18.75 4.92
CA THR A 417 11.59 18.10 6.25
C THR A 417 10.29 17.41 6.69
N TYR A 418 9.13 17.92 6.27
CA TYR A 418 7.79 17.37 6.62
C TYR A 418 7.22 16.37 5.62
N GLN A 419 7.74 16.32 4.41
CA GLN A 419 7.43 15.24 3.45
C GLN A 419 8.24 13.97 3.75
N ARG A 420 9.34 14.12 4.51
CA ARG A 420 10.26 13.04 4.95
C ARG A 420 9.65 11.95 5.86
N ASN A 421 8.36 11.99 6.16
CA ASN A 421 7.72 10.96 7.00
C ASN A 421 6.57 10.24 6.29
N TRP A 422 6.09 10.75 5.15
CA TRP A 422 4.80 10.33 4.59
C TRP A 422 4.85 9.97 3.10
N ILE A 423 5.91 10.36 2.39
CA ILE A 423 6.08 10.12 0.95
C ILE A 423 7.55 9.75 0.70
N HIS A 424 7.92 8.52 1.01
CA HIS A 424 9.29 8.03 0.85
C HIS A 424 9.33 6.75 0.04
N GLY A 425 10.06 6.76 -1.09
CA GLY A 425 10.40 5.53 -1.81
C GLY A 425 9.75 5.37 -3.18
N GLN A 426 9.06 6.39 -3.70
CA GLN A 426 8.67 6.36 -5.11
C GLN A 426 9.89 6.65 -5.99
N PRO A 427 10.12 5.89 -7.07
CA PRO A 427 11.34 6.03 -7.85
C PRO A 427 11.54 7.43 -8.43
N ILE A 428 12.80 7.88 -8.41
CA ILE A 428 13.24 9.20 -8.87
C ILE A 428 12.95 9.42 -10.35
N GLU A 429 13.11 10.69 -10.74
CA GLU A 429 13.29 11.16 -12.10
C GLU A 429 14.08 10.15 -12.99
N GLY A 430 13.49 9.70 -14.10
CA GLY A 430 14.11 8.76 -15.04
C GLY A 430 14.13 7.28 -14.64
N ALA A 431 13.74 6.90 -13.41
CA ALA A 431 13.74 5.52 -12.94
C ALA A 431 12.83 4.58 -13.75
N TYR A 432 11.96 5.14 -14.58
CA TYR A 432 10.95 4.41 -15.37
C TYR A 432 11.26 4.29 -16.84
N LYS A 433 12.38 4.84 -17.28
CA LYS A 433 12.76 4.90 -18.69
C LYS A 433 12.63 3.54 -19.38
N TYR A 434 12.91 2.46 -18.67
CA TYR A 434 12.92 1.09 -19.22
C TYR A 434 11.69 0.26 -18.87
N LEU A 435 10.69 0.79 -18.16
CA LEU A 435 9.54 -0.02 -17.69
C LEU A 435 8.78 -0.69 -18.85
N GLU A 436 8.56 0.03 -19.94
CA GLU A 436 7.91 -0.53 -21.13
C GLU A 436 8.84 -1.50 -21.90
N ASP A 437 10.17 -1.30 -21.83
CA ASP A 437 11.15 -2.17 -22.47
C ASP A 437 11.17 -3.58 -21.84
N TYR A 438 10.81 -3.71 -20.56
CA TYR A 438 10.64 -5.03 -19.93
C TYR A 438 9.48 -5.82 -20.55
N ASN A 439 8.50 -5.15 -21.15
CA ASN A 439 7.26 -5.74 -21.65
C ASN A 439 6.58 -6.67 -20.63
N LEU A 440 6.47 -6.17 -19.38
CA LEU A 440 5.78 -6.88 -18.31
C LEU A 440 4.30 -7.07 -18.66
N GLN A 441 3.74 -8.20 -18.27
CA GLN A 441 2.32 -8.52 -18.44
C GLN A 441 1.57 -8.40 -17.10
N ILE A 442 2.18 -8.93 -16.04
CA ILE A 442 1.55 -9.10 -14.72
C ILE A 442 2.39 -8.40 -13.66
N LEU A 443 1.72 -7.68 -12.76
CA LEU A 443 2.29 -7.17 -11.51
C LEU A 443 1.73 -7.99 -10.35
N ASN A 444 2.62 -8.62 -9.61
CA ASN A 444 2.31 -9.35 -8.39
C ASN A 444 2.74 -8.50 -7.19
N TRP A 445 1.77 -7.97 -6.45
CA TRP A 445 1.99 -7.14 -5.27
C TRP A 445 1.92 -8.00 -4.02
N GLU A 446 3.05 -8.16 -3.35
CA GLU A 446 3.22 -9.06 -2.21
C GLU A 446 3.64 -8.30 -0.96
N ASP A 447 2.85 -8.44 0.10
CA ASP A 447 3.16 -7.97 1.45
C ASP A 447 3.27 -6.44 1.57
N ASP A 448 2.50 -5.89 2.51
CA ASP A 448 2.44 -4.49 2.86
C ASP A 448 2.31 -3.50 1.69
N VAL A 449 1.23 -3.66 0.94
CA VAL A 449 0.96 -2.82 -0.22
C VAL A 449 0.59 -1.38 0.20
N TRP A 450 -0.03 -1.20 1.38
CA TRP A 450 -0.49 0.11 1.84
C TRP A 450 -0.32 0.44 3.34
N TYR A 451 0.13 -0.48 4.20
CA TYR A 451 0.53 -0.21 5.59
C TYR A 451 -0.54 0.49 6.46
N LEU A 452 -1.73 -0.10 6.61
CA LEU A 452 -2.74 0.50 7.51
C LEU A 452 -2.30 0.50 8.99
N GLU A 453 -1.37 -0.38 9.38
CA GLU A 453 -0.87 -0.44 10.76
C GLU A 453 0.11 0.70 11.12
N LEU A 454 1.23 0.80 10.41
CA LEU A 454 2.40 1.59 10.83
C LEU A 454 2.20 3.07 10.64
N ILE A 455 1.43 3.45 9.61
CA ILE A 455 1.29 4.83 9.22
C ILE A 455 -0.01 5.37 9.80
N GLN A 456 0.13 5.87 11.02
CA GLN A 456 -0.86 6.60 11.80
C GLN A 456 -1.97 5.83 12.52
N ALA A 457 -2.14 4.51 12.31
CA ALA A 457 -3.30 3.75 12.81
C ALA A 457 -4.60 4.51 12.50
N PRO A 458 -4.96 4.64 11.20
CA PRO A 458 -5.84 5.67 10.70
C PRO A 458 -7.17 5.70 11.48
N PRO A 459 -7.59 6.86 12.00
CA PRO A 459 -8.71 6.94 12.92
C PRO A 459 -10.08 6.88 12.25
N SER A 460 -10.09 6.84 10.91
CA SER A 460 -11.30 6.67 10.11
C SER A 460 -10.99 5.96 8.80
N THR A 461 -12.06 5.58 8.11
CA THR A 461 -12.00 5.06 6.74
C THR A 461 -11.46 6.10 5.76
N ASP A 462 -11.77 7.38 5.94
CA ASP A 462 -11.23 8.48 5.12
C ASP A 462 -9.70 8.53 5.21
N ASP A 463 -9.19 8.41 6.43
CA ASP A 463 -7.74 8.42 6.69
C ASP A 463 -7.08 7.13 6.19
N ALA A 464 -7.75 5.98 6.30
CA ALA A 464 -7.26 4.72 5.75
C ALA A 464 -7.14 4.77 4.21
N TYR A 465 -8.16 5.30 3.53
CA TYR A 465 -8.10 5.50 2.08
C TYR A 465 -7.09 6.58 1.67
N LYS A 466 -6.85 7.59 2.52
CA LYS A 466 -5.74 8.52 2.31
C LYS A 466 -4.40 7.77 2.30
N MET A 467 -4.20 6.82 3.22
CA MET A 467 -3.00 5.99 3.23
C MET A 467 -2.89 5.12 1.98
N VAL A 468 -3.95 4.40 1.63
CA VAL A 468 -4.00 3.58 0.41
C VAL A 468 -3.64 4.41 -0.82
N THR A 469 -4.29 5.56 -1.02
CA THR A 469 -4.07 6.40 -2.19
C THR A 469 -2.67 7.01 -2.23
N LEU A 470 -2.04 7.32 -1.09
CA LEU A 470 -0.64 7.75 -1.08
C LEU A 470 0.31 6.64 -1.56
N SER A 471 0.01 5.38 -1.24
CA SER A 471 0.83 4.22 -1.64
C SER A 471 0.69 3.88 -3.13
N ILE A 472 -0.53 3.91 -3.67
CA ILE A 472 -0.81 3.38 -5.02
C ILE A 472 -1.29 4.41 -6.07
N ALA A 473 -1.67 5.62 -5.67
CA ALA A 473 -2.26 6.63 -6.57
C ALA A 473 -1.33 7.80 -6.93
N ASN A 474 -0.06 7.77 -6.49
CA ASN A 474 0.95 8.66 -7.06
C ASN A 474 1.12 8.37 -8.57
N GLN A 475 1.62 9.32 -9.37
CA GLN A 475 1.62 9.20 -10.84
C GLN A 475 2.27 7.89 -11.33
N THR A 476 3.30 7.47 -10.62
CA THR A 476 4.14 6.31 -10.89
C THR A 476 3.47 4.97 -10.55
N SER A 477 3.07 4.75 -9.30
CA SER A 477 2.35 3.55 -8.87
C SER A 477 1.04 3.41 -9.65
N ARG A 478 0.35 4.55 -9.86
CA ARG A 478 -0.86 4.61 -10.67
C ARG A 478 -0.58 4.09 -12.07
N TRP A 479 0.46 4.59 -12.75
CA TRP A 479 0.84 4.10 -14.09
C TRP A 479 1.05 2.59 -14.13
N LYS A 480 1.85 2.06 -13.20
CA LYS A 480 2.09 0.61 -13.10
C LYS A 480 0.79 -0.17 -12.97
N MET A 481 -0.04 0.21 -12.00
CA MET A 481 -1.31 -0.47 -11.76
C MET A 481 -2.27 -0.37 -12.96
N MET A 482 -2.28 0.76 -13.67
CA MET A 482 -3.17 0.98 -14.79
C MET A 482 -2.73 0.30 -16.10
N ARG A 483 -1.48 -0.18 -16.20
CA ARG A 483 -0.89 -0.69 -17.45
C ARG A 483 -0.59 -2.18 -17.47
N HIS A 484 -1.00 -2.91 -16.43
CA HIS A 484 -0.72 -4.34 -16.25
C HIS A 484 -1.91 -5.07 -15.63
N TRP A 485 -1.89 -6.40 -15.71
CA TRP A 485 -2.77 -7.23 -14.90
C TRP A 485 -2.22 -7.28 -13.47
N ASN A 486 -3.05 -6.98 -12.47
CA ASN A 486 -2.59 -6.92 -11.08
C ASN A 486 -3.10 -8.13 -10.29
N ILE A 487 -2.22 -8.67 -9.46
CA ILE A 487 -2.55 -9.57 -8.35
C ILE A 487 -2.13 -8.83 -7.08
N ILE A 488 -3.04 -8.72 -6.12
CA ILE A 488 -2.78 -8.05 -4.86
C ILE A 488 -2.91 -9.08 -3.74
N ASN A 489 -1.82 -9.27 -3.01
CA ASN A 489 -1.77 -10.14 -1.85
C ASN A 489 -1.30 -9.33 -0.63
N PRO A 490 -2.26 -8.81 0.16
CA PRO A 490 -1.94 -7.93 1.28
C PRO A 490 -1.17 -8.66 2.39
N GLY A 491 -0.23 -7.95 2.99
CA GLY A 491 0.49 -8.40 4.18
C GLY A 491 -0.37 -8.27 5.43
N ASP A 492 0.17 -8.67 6.57
CA ASP A 492 -0.47 -8.47 7.86
C ASP A 492 -0.57 -7.00 8.28
N HIS A 493 0.46 -6.19 8.02
CA HIS A 493 0.42 -4.76 8.36
C HIS A 493 -0.66 -4.02 7.55
N ASP A 494 -1.03 -4.53 6.38
CA ASP A 494 -2.17 -4.02 5.61
C ASP A 494 -3.49 -4.20 6.36
N TYR A 495 -3.64 -5.26 7.16
CA TYR A 495 -4.82 -5.47 8.01
C TYR A 495 -4.77 -4.68 9.32
N GLY A 496 -3.67 -4.01 9.62
CA GLY A 496 -3.45 -3.38 10.92
C GLY A 496 -2.90 -4.36 11.97
N MET A 497 -2.13 -5.38 11.55
CA MET A 497 -1.65 -6.48 12.40
C MET A 497 -0.15 -6.78 12.18
N ASP A 498 0.54 -7.27 13.21
CA ASP A 498 1.95 -7.72 13.11
C ASP A 498 2.16 -9.14 13.71
N ASP A 499 1.95 -9.37 15.02
CA ASP A 499 2.45 -10.61 15.65
C ASP A 499 1.42 -11.75 15.90
N VAL A 500 0.11 -11.48 15.85
CA VAL A 500 -0.95 -12.49 16.17
C VAL A 500 -1.60 -13.01 14.89
N LYS A 501 -1.56 -14.33 14.66
CA LYS A 501 -2.08 -15.01 13.43
C LYS A 501 -3.05 -16.14 13.74
N GLY A 502 -3.78 -16.61 12.72
CA GLY A 502 -4.57 -17.83 12.83
C GLY A 502 -5.83 -17.70 13.71
N PRO A 503 -6.27 -18.80 14.36
CA PRO A 503 -7.44 -18.81 15.25
C PRO A 503 -7.41 -17.76 16.36
N GLU A 504 -6.21 -17.37 16.81
CA GLU A 504 -6.01 -16.34 17.82
C GLU A 504 -6.49 -14.96 17.36
N GLN A 505 -6.42 -14.66 16.06
CA GLN A 505 -7.00 -13.42 15.50
C GLN A 505 -8.52 -13.38 15.61
N ILE A 506 -9.18 -14.54 15.50
CA ILE A 506 -10.64 -14.63 15.67
C ILE A 506 -11.01 -14.25 17.11
N LEU A 507 -10.20 -14.66 18.09
CA LEU A 507 -10.43 -14.30 19.49
C LEU A 507 -10.22 -12.80 19.72
N VAL A 508 -9.12 -12.21 19.22
CA VAL A 508 -8.85 -10.77 19.34
C VAL A 508 -9.97 -9.91 18.76
N ARG A 509 -10.62 -10.35 17.67
CA ARG A 509 -11.75 -9.62 17.05
C ARG A 509 -13.10 -9.83 17.75
N LYS A 510 -13.24 -10.88 18.58
CA LYS A 510 -14.50 -11.24 19.26
C LYS A 510 -14.60 -10.73 20.70
N PHE A 511 -13.48 -10.46 21.35
CA PHE A 511 -13.44 -10.07 22.76
C PHE A 511 -12.80 -8.68 22.91
N ASP A 512 -13.58 -7.72 23.42
CA ASP A 512 -13.17 -6.31 23.53
C ASP A 512 -12.00 -6.07 24.50
N ASP A 513 -11.66 -7.05 25.35
CA ASP A 513 -10.59 -7.00 26.35
C ASP A 513 -9.26 -7.64 25.88
N LEU A 514 -9.23 -8.29 24.71
CA LEU A 514 -8.02 -8.92 24.15
C LEU A 514 -7.11 -7.96 23.36
N GLY A 515 -7.35 -6.67 23.49
CA GLY A 515 -6.39 -5.64 23.14
C GLY A 515 -6.79 -4.79 21.95
N GLN A 516 -7.09 -5.34 20.77
CA GLN A 516 -7.40 -4.51 19.58
C GLN A 516 -8.90 -4.20 19.44
N ASP A 517 -9.25 -2.99 18.99
CA ASP A 517 -10.65 -2.62 18.73
C ASP A 517 -11.23 -3.42 17.55
N SER A 518 -12.30 -4.16 17.80
CA SER A 518 -12.94 -5.05 16.83
C SER A 518 -13.49 -4.32 15.61
N GLN A 519 -13.99 -3.08 15.76
CA GLN A 519 -14.50 -2.27 14.66
C GLN A 519 -13.37 -1.71 13.79
N TYR A 520 -12.24 -1.34 14.40
CA TYR A 520 -11.03 -0.96 13.68
C TYR A 520 -10.53 -2.12 12.80
N MET A 521 -10.46 -3.33 13.36
CA MET A 521 -10.07 -4.53 12.63
C MET A 521 -11.06 -4.83 11.51
N GLN A 522 -12.37 -4.79 11.80
CA GLN A 522 -13.40 -5.02 10.79
C GLN A 522 -13.30 -4.06 9.60
N ARG A 523 -13.03 -2.78 9.88
CA ARG A 523 -12.81 -1.79 8.82
C ARG A 523 -11.64 -2.17 7.93
N ASN A 524 -10.48 -2.46 8.51
CA ASN A 524 -9.27 -2.72 7.74
C ASN A 524 -9.41 -3.97 6.86
N PHE A 525 -9.97 -5.06 7.41
CA PHE A 525 -10.29 -6.25 6.61
C PHE A 525 -11.28 -5.95 5.48
N SER A 526 -12.33 -5.18 5.76
CA SER A 526 -13.30 -4.77 4.74
C SER A 526 -12.65 -3.95 3.62
N ILE A 527 -11.74 -3.04 3.95
CA ILE A 527 -10.98 -2.25 2.97
C ILE A 527 -10.08 -3.16 2.14
N ASN A 528 -9.31 -4.05 2.78
CA ASN A 528 -8.34 -4.91 2.08
C ASN A 528 -9.01 -5.86 1.10
N HIS A 529 -10.05 -6.58 1.52
CA HIS A 529 -10.75 -7.51 0.61
C HIS A 529 -11.49 -6.78 -0.50
N HIS A 530 -11.99 -5.58 -0.22
CA HIS A 530 -12.56 -4.74 -1.25
C HIS A 530 -11.50 -4.38 -2.30
N LEU A 531 -10.31 -3.92 -1.90
CA LEU A 531 -9.26 -3.51 -2.83
C LEU A 531 -8.59 -4.68 -3.55
N ALA A 532 -8.38 -5.82 -2.88
CA ALA A 532 -7.67 -6.97 -3.44
C ALA A 532 -8.56 -7.88 -4.30
N GLN A 533 -9.88 -7.92 -4.07
CA GLN A 533 -10.77 -8.88 -4.75
C GLN A 533 -12.09 -8.28 -5.25
N GLY A 534 -12.36 -7.01 -4.94
CA GLY A 534 -13.66 -6.38 -5.22
C GLY A 534 -14.78 -6.96 -4.36
N THR A 535 -14.47 -7.43 -3.15
CA THR A 535 -15.48 -7.95 -2.21
C THR A 535 -16.24 -6.80 -1.55
N GLU A 536 -17.57 -6.89 -1.56
CA GLU A 536 -18.46 -5.80 -1.11
C GLU A 536 -18.68 -5.77 0.40
N HIS A 537 -18.66 -6.93 1.05
CA HIS A 537 -18.89 -7.06 2.49
C HIS A 537 -18.04 -8.19 3.07
N TRP A 538 -17.45 -7.93 4.23
CA TRP A 538 -16.73 -8.93 5.00
C TRP A 538 -17.26 -9.02 6.43
N ILE A 539 -17.27 -10.24 6.97
CA ILE A 539 -17.77 -10.54 8.31
C ILE A 539 -16.61 -10.44 9.30
N GLY A 540 -16.73 -9.49 10.24
CA GLY A 540 -15.80 -9.18 11.34
C GLY A 540 -15.17 -10.36 12.09
N SER A 541 -15.84 -11.51 12.08
CA SER A 541 -15.67 -12.60 13.04
C SER A 541 -15.01 -13.85 12.50
N GLU A 542 -14.59 -13.86 11.24
CA GLU A 542 -14.00 -15.03 10.56
C GLU A 542 -12.69 -14.67 9.88
N ASN A 543 -11.83 -15.63 9.56
CA ASN A 543 -10.73 -15.37 8.65
C ASN A 543 -11.24 -15.42 7.21
N PRO A 544 -10.83 -14.46 6.35
CA PRO A 544 -11.19 -14.44 4.95
C PRO A 544 -10.54 -15.62 4.21
N LYS A 545 -11.30 -16.23 3.29
CA LYS A 545 -10.82 -17.32 2.43
C LYS A 545 -10.31 -16.73 1.12
N ASP A 546 -9.16 -16.07 1.21
CA ASP A 546 -8.62 -15.25 0.12
C ASP A 546 -7.71 -16.02 -0.85
N TRP A 547 -7.38 -17.27 -0.51
CA TRP A 547 -6.61 -18.12 -1.40
C TRP A 547 -7.39 -18.41 -2.68
N ARG A 548 -6.72 -18.31 -3.82
CA ARG A 548 -7.35 -18.36 -5.13
C ARG A 548 -6.35 -18.74 -6.20
N LYS A 549 -6.85 -19.12 -7.37
CA LYS A 549 -6.06 -19.56 -8.51
C LYS A 549 -6.48 -18.79 -9.76
N TRP A 550 -5.48 -18.37 -10.52
CA TRP A 550 -5.66 -17.78 -11.84
C TRP A 550 -4.96 -18.62 -12.89
N LYS A 551 -5.73 -19.23 -13.78
CA LYS A 551 -5.23 -19.96 -14.95
C LYS A 551 -5.24 -19.03 -16.16
N MET A 552 -4.12 -18.94 -16.87
CA MET A 552 -4.00 -18.07 -18.05
C MET A 552 -4.95 -18.52 -19.16
N PRO A 553 -5.35 -17.63 -20.07
CA PRO A 553 -6.33 -17.94 -21.12
C PRO A 553 -6.01 -19.16 -21.99
N ASN A 554 -4.72 -19.43 -22.26
CA ASN A 554 -4.29 -20.59 -23.04
C ASN A 554 -4.17 -21.88 -22.21
N GLY A 555 -4.35 -21.79 -20.88
CA GLY A 555 -4.28 -22.91 -19.95
C GLY A 555 -2.88 -23.46 -19.71
N ASP A 556 -1.85 -22.73 -20.12
CA ASP A 556 -0.44 -23.14 -20.15
C ASP A 556 0.41 -22.56 -18.99
N PHE A 557 -0.16 -21.68 -18.19
CA PHE A 557 0.46 -21.15 -16.96
C PHE A 557 -0.62 -20.86 -15.92
N ALA A 558 -0.31 -21.08 -14.65
CA ALA A 558 -1.20 -20.76 -13.53
C ALA A 558 -0.47 -20.04 -12.40
N ILE A 559 -1.17 -19.10 -11.76
CA ILE A 559 -0.73 -18.45 -10.53
C ILE A 559 -1.66 -18.87 -9.40
N MET A 560 -1.09 -19.31 -8.28
CA MET A 560 -1.81 -19.63 -7.05
C MET A 560 -1.46 -18.60 -5.98
N VAL A 561 -2.47 -17.87 -5.51
CA VAL A 561 -2.34 -16.89 -4.44
C VAL A 561 -2.71 -17.59 -3.13
N MET A 562 -1.76 -17.63 -2.20
CA MET A 562 -1.87 -18.26 -0.90
C MET A 562 -2.02 -17.21 0.19
N GLU A 563 -2.75 -17.55 1.24
CA GLU A 563 -2.90 -16.71 2.44
C GLU A 563 -2.24 -17.38 3.65
N SER A 564 -0.91 -17.29 3.74
CA SER A 564 -0.19 -17.85 4.89
C SER A 564 -0.25 -16.95 6.12
N ARG A 565 -0.55 -15.65 6.00
CA ARG A 565 -0.53 -14.73 7.14
C ARG A 565 -1.72 -14.97 8.05
N LEU A 566 -2.93 -15.02 7.51
CA LEU A 566 -4.15 -15.10 8.31
C LEU A 566 -4.40 -16.52 8.85
N TRP A 567 -3.91 -17.55 8.17
CA TRP A 567 -4.22 -18.95 8.50
C TRP A 567 -3.09 -19.75 9.16
N ARG A 568 -1.86 -19.21 9.23
CA ARG A 568 -0.79 -19.83 10.00
C ARG A 568 -1.06 -19.77 11.51
N SER A 569 -0.58 -20.77 12.24
CA SER A 569 -0.56 -20.76 13.70
C SER A 569 0.25 -19.57 14.21
N SER A 570 -0.23 -18.90 15.27
CA SER A 570 0.35 -17.66 15.81
C SER A 570 1.85 -17.77 16.13
N GLN A 571 2.60 -16.71 15.81
CA GLN A 571 4.04 -16.56 15.99
C GLN A 571 4.41 -16.39 17.47
N ASP A 572 3.71 -15.50 18.18
CA ASP A 572 3.94 -15.26 19.61
C ASP A 572 3.30 -16.38 20.44
N THR A 573 4.08 -17.42 20.71
CA THR A 573 3.69 -18.56 21.56
C THR A 573 3.63 -18.18 23.05
N ASN A 574 4.06 -16.97 23.42
CA ASN A 574 4.11 -16.44 24.77
C ASN A 574 3.01 -15.40 25.06
N ILE A 575 2.19 -15.02 24.08
CA ILE A 575 1.07 -14.07 24.25
C ILE A 575 0.16 -14.49 25.41
N TRP A 576 -0.14 -15.79 25.48
CA TRP A 576 -0.96 -16.38 26.53
C TRP A 576 -0.30 -16.30 27.90
N GLY A 577 1.01 -16.59 27.96
CA GLY A 577 1.78 -16.51 29.20
C GLY A 577 1.79 -15.09 29.79
N LYS A 578 1.79 -14.07 28.92
CA LYS A 578 1.78 -12.65 29.29
C LYS A 578 0.39 -12.11 29.64
N GLN A 579 -0.70 -12.78 29.22
CA GLN A 579 -2.10 -12.37 29.42
C GLN A 579 -2.83 -13.17 30.52
N GLY A 580 -2.12 -13.59 31.56
CA GLY A 580 -2.71 -14.27 32.72
C GLY A 580 -2.76 -15.80 32.64
N TRP A 581 -2.25 -16.41 31.55
CA TRP A 581 -2.08 -17.87 31.43
C TRP A 581 -0.62 -18.30 31.71
N GLY A 582 0.12 -17.48 32.47
CA GLY A 582 1.57 -17.56 32.74
C GLY A 582 2.11 -18.84 33.37
N HIS A 583 1.26 -19.82 33.68
CA HIS A 583 1.68 -21.16 34.08
C HIS A 583 2.10 -22.04 32.88
N LYS A 584 1.81 -21.63 31.64
CA LYS A 584 2.28 -22.28 30.40
C LYS A 584 3.10 -21.29 29.57
N ARG A 585 4.42 -21.49 29.51
CA ARG A 585 5.33 -20.76 28.62
C ARG A 585 5.50 -21.55 27.32
N ALA A 586 5.71 -20.86 26.19
CA ALA A 586 5.94 -21.47 24.88
C ALA A 586 4.95 -22.60 24.57
N LEU A 587 3.64 -22.27 24.53
CA LEU A 587 2.56 -23.25 24.41
C LEU A 587 2.73 -24.24 23.25
N TYR A 588 3.40 -23.81 22.18
CA TYR A 588 3.70 -24.64 21.01
C TYR A 588 5.15 -24.42 20.57
N ASP A 589 5.90 -25.50 20.39
CA ASP A 589 7.23 -25.45 19.77
C ASP A 589 7.09 -25.12 18.27
N ARG A 590 8.11 -24.54 17.62
CA ARG A 590 8.05 -24.28 16.17
C ARG A 590 8.07 -25.58 15.35
N ARG A 591 8.63 -26.65 15.94
CA ARG A 591 8.69 -28.02 15.43
C ARG A 591 7.43 -28.83 15.74
N ASP A 592 6.45 -28.25 16.46
CA ASP A 592 5.19 -28.92 16.77
C ASP A 592 4.41 -29.25 15.49
N VAL A 593 4.13 -30.53 15.29
CA VAL A 593 3.46 -31.08 14.10
C VAL A 593 2.00 -30.65 13.95
N THR A 594 1.39 -30.11 15.01
CA THR A 594 0.02 -29.59 14.99
C THR A 594 -0.05 -28.15 14.47
N ARG A 595 1.09 -27.47 14.31
CA ARG A 595 1.12 -26.11 13.79
C ARG A 595 0.92 -26.12 12.28
N SER A 596 0.05 -25.22 11.84
CA SER A 596 -0.30 -25.10 10.43
C SER A 596 0.31 -23.84 9.83
N LEU A 597 0.70 -23.92 8.56
CA LEU A 597 1.14 -22.78 7.76
C LEU A 597 -0.03 -22.15 6.97
N LEU A 598 -0.98 -22.96 6.51
CA LEU A 598 -2.11 -22.50 5.69
C LEU A 598 -3.49 -22.75 6.33
N GLY A 599 -3.56 -23.42 7.48
CA GLY A 599 -4.79 -24.07 7.92
C GLY A 599 -5.13 -25.30 7.05
N GLU A 600 -5.92 -26.22 7.59
CA GLU A 600 -6.17 -27.51 6.92
C GLU A 600 -7.08 -27.39 5.69
N GLU A 601 -8.00 -26.43 5.65
CA GLU A 601 -8.88 -26.22 4.49
C GLU A 601 -8.08 -25.74 3.26
N GLN A 602 -7.27 -24.68 3.42
CA GLN A 602 -6.43 -24.19 2.35
C GLN A 602 -5.35 -25.21 1.97
N PHE A 603 -4.78 -25.96 2.93
CA PHE A 603 -3.83 -27.02 2.63
C PHE A 603 -4.45 -28.14 1.78
N ALA A 604 -5.69 -28.55 2.08
CA ALA A 604 -6.40 -29.54 1.28
C ALA A 604 -6.67 -29.03 -0.14
N TRP A 605 -7.15 -27.79 -0.26
CA TRP A 605 -7.34 -27.12 -1.55
C TRP A 605 -6.02 -27.03 -2.34
N PHE A 606 -4.93 -26.68 -1.68
CA PHE A 606 -3.60 -26.58 -2.26
C PHE A 606 -3.12 -27.94 -2.79
N GLN A 607 -3.19 -28.98 -1.96
CA GLN A 607 -2.79 -30.34 -2.34
C GLN A 607 -3.58 -30.85 -3.55
N GLU A 608 -4.89 -30.60 -3.58
CA GLU A 608 -5.72 -30.97 -4.72
C GLU A 608 -5.26 -30.22 -5.97
N ASN A 609 -5.12 -28.89 -5.91
CA ASN A 609 -4.74 -28.09 -7.08
C ASN A 609 -3.35 -28.44 -7.61
N ILE A 610 -2.36 -28.71 -6.78
CA ILE A 610 -1.04 -29.17 -7.26
C ILE A 610 -1.16 -30.48 -8.04
N ARG A 611 -2.06 -31.39 -7.65
CA ARG A 611 -2.26 -32.67 -8.33
C ARG A 611 -3.20 -32.60 -9.53
N THR A 612 -4.07 -31.60 -9.63
CA THR A 612 -5.11 -31.53 -10.67
C THR A 612 -4.95 -30.39 -11.66
N GLU A 613 -4.24 -29.31 -11.32
CA GLU A 613 -3.99 -28.22 -12.26
C GLU A 613 -3.25 -28.75 -13.49
N THR A 614 -3.68 -28.36 -14.68
CA THR A 614 -3.12 -28.87 -15.93
C THR A 614 -2.07 -27.96 -16.54
N ALA A 615 -1.95 -26.72 -16.05
CA ALA A 615 -0.86 -25.84 -16.45
C ALA A 615 0.51 -26.49 -16.19
N PRO A 616 1.39 -26.57 -17.19
CA PRO A 616 2.73 -27.15 -17.04
C PRO A 616 3.64 -26.33 -16.11
N LEU A 617 3.34 -25.04 -15.91
CA LEU A 617 4.03 -24.17 -14.96
C LEU A 617 3.04 -23.59 -13.96
N ILE A 618 3.40 -23.61 -12.68
CA ILE A 618 2.62 -23.05 -11.57
C ILE A 618 3.53 -22.16 -10.73
N MET A 619 3.18 -20.88 -10.65
CA MET A 619 3.78 -19.93 -9.73
C MET A 619 2.88 -19.79 -8.50
N MET A 620 3.45 -19.92 -7.31
CA MET A 620 2.77 -19.63 -6.06
C MET A 620 3.27 -18.31 -5.48
N THR A 621 2.39 -17.64 -4.74
CA THR A 621 2.70 -16.38 -4.07
C THR A 621 1.98 -16.30 -2.72
N GLY A 622 2.49 -15.53 -1.75
CA GLY A 622 1.89 -15.41 -0.41
C GLY A 622 2.40 -16.35 0.68
N MET A 623 3.51 -17.05 0.43
CA MET A 623 4.20 -17.86 1.45
C MET A 623 5.72 -17.91 1.21
N ASN A 624 6.48 -18.06 2.29
CA ASN A 624 7.89 -18.44 2.25
C ASN A 624 8.16 -19.73 3.03
N CYS A 625 8.81 -20.68 2.37
CA CYS A 625 9.22 -21.97 2.92
C CYS A 625 10.74 -22.06 3.13
N LEU A 626 11.56 -21.34 2.36
CA LEU A 626 13.01 -21.57 2.26
C LEU A 626 13.87 -20.49 2.94
N PHE A 627 13.24 -19.53 3.63
CA PHE A 627 13.94 -18.42 4.30
C PHE A 627 14.35 -18.59 5.78
N PRO A 628 14.17 -19.74 6.46
CA PRO A 628 14.90 -20.11 7.68
C PRO A 628 16.44 -20.26 7.50
N ILE A 629 17.05 -19.41 6.69
CA ILE A 629 18.48 -19.25 6.45
C ILE A 629 18.99 -17.91 7.00
N PHE A 630 18.08 -17.05 7.44
CA PHE A 630 18.38 -15.74 8.00
C PHE A 630 18.10 -15.70 9.52
N GLN A 631 18.91 -14.95 10.24
CA GLN A 631 18.76 -14.70 11.66
C GLN A 631 17.52 -13.84 11.97
N GLY A 632 16.94 -14.02 13.15
CA GLY A 632 16.12 -13.04 13.83
C GLY A 632 16.92 -12.15 14.79
N GLN A 633 16.38 -11.90 15.99
CA GLN A 633 16.96 -11.05 17.03
C GLN A 633 17.33 -11.78 18.32
N VAL A 634 16.68 -12.90 18.64
CA VAL A 634 16.83 -13.59 19.92
C VAL A 634 17.77 -14.77 19.77
N PHE A 635 18.78 -14.81 20.63
CA PHE A 635 19.80 -15.84 20.62
C PHE A 635 19.25 -17.16 21.17
N ASP A 636 19.54 -18.25 20.47
CA ASP A 636 19.23 -19.62 20.84
C ASP A 636 20.52 -20.34 21.23
N GLU A 637 20.55 -20.90 22.44
CA GLU A 637 21.73 -21.61 22.95
C GLU A 637 21.96 -22.96 22.26
N GLU A 638 20.92 -23.65 21.79
CA GLU A 638 21.04 -24.92 21.06
C GLU A 638 21.63 -24.68 19.67
N LEU A 639 21.16 -23.64 18.98
CA LEU A 639 21.61 -23.28 17.63
C LEU A 639 22.90 -22.44 17.61
N GLN A 640 23.31 -21.88 18.76
CA GLN A 640 24.41 -20.92 18.87
C GLN A 640 24.27 -19.73 17.90
N ASP A 641 23.04 -19.30 17.65
CA ASP A 641 22.70 -18.29 16.67
C ASP A 641 21.40 -17.55 17.03
N LYS A 642 21.08 -16.45 16.34
CA LYS A 642 19.86 -15.66 16.59
C LYS A 642 18.66 -16.24 15.84
N PHE A 643 18.08 -17.32 16.36
CA PHE A 643 16.87 -17.95 15.81
C PHE A 643 16.05 -18.64 16.91
N GLY A 644 15.94 -18.00 18.07
CA GLY A 644 15.32 -18.56 19.27
C GLY A 644 13.80 -18.72 19.18
N GLN A 645 13.23 -19.66 19.94
CA GLN A 645 11.80 -20.01 19.89
C GLN A 645 10.83 -18.82 20.10
N GLU A 646 11.28 -17.80 20.84
CA GLU A 646 10.57 -16.56 21.15
C GLU A 646 10.88 -15.41 20.17
N ASP A 647 11.66 -15.66 19.14
CA ASP A 647 12.14 -14.66 18.20
C ASP A 647 11.08 -14.26 17.19
N ARG A 648 10.40 -13.14 17.46
CA ARG A 648 9.38 -12.59 16.56
C ARG A 648 9.91 -12.31 15.14
N VAL A 649 11.16 -11.87 15.02
CA VAL A 649 11.77 -11.50 13.74
C VAL A 649 12.04 -12.73 12.90
N ALA A 650 12.33 -13.86 13.55
CA ALA A 650 12.39 -15.16 12.90
C ALA A 650 11.00 -15.72 12.60
N ALA A 651 10.00 -15.38 13.43
CA ALA A 651 8.63 -15.81 13.27
C ALA A 651 7.89 -15.09 12.10
N ASP A 652 8.38 -13.93 11.65
CA ASP A 652 7.96 -13.28 10.39
C ASP A 652 8.10 -14.25 9.22
N TYR A 653 9.17 -15.06 9.20
CA TYR A 653 9.35 -16.11 8.21
C TYR A 653 8.20 -17.10 8.36
N SER A 654 7.35 -17.23 7.34
CA SER A 654 6.32 -18.29 7.33
C SER A 654 6.97 -19.67 7.42
N GLY A 655 8.25 -19.76 7.04
CA GLY A 655 9.16 -20.88 7.26
C GLY A 655 9.38 -21.28 8.74
N TRP A 656 8.97 -20.46 9.69
CA TRP A 656 9.15 -20.68 11.13
C TRP A 656 8.49 -21.98 11.61
N VAL A 657 7.30 -22.31 11.08
CA VAL A 657 6.54 -23.53 11.42
C VAL A 657 7.04 -24.73 10.62
N THR A 658 8.10 -25.38 11.11
CA THR A 658 8.83 -26.48 10.45
C THR A 658 7.91 -27.52 9.82
N ALA A 659 7.00 -28.12 10.60
CA ALA A 659 6.15 -29.20 10.12
C ALA A 659 5.15 -28.75 9.04
N GLY A 660 4.66 -27.50 9.14
CA GLY A 660 3.81 -26.89 8.12
C GLY A 660 4.57 -26.72 6.81
N VAL A 661 5.83 -26.27 6.89
CA VAL A 661 6.73 -26.12 5.73
C VAL A 661 7.03 -27.47 5.10
N ASP A 662 7.39 -28.49 5.89
CA ASP A 662 7.77 -29.80 5.34
C ASP A 662 6.61 -30.43 4.56
N ARG A 663 5.36 -30.32 5.05
CA ARG A 663 4.17 -30.77 4.31
C ARG A 663 3.97 -30.02 3.01
N MET A 664 4.24 -28.71 2.99
CA MET A 664 4.16 -27.89 1.77
C MET A 664 5.23 -28.29 0.76
N LEU A 665 6.48 -28.43 1.21
CA LEU A 665 7.61 -28.89 0.41
C LEU A 665 7.37 -30.28 -0.17
N GLN A 666 6.80 -31.20 0.59
CA GLN A 666 6.43 -32.53 0.09
C GLN A 666 5.41 -32.46 -1.06
N VAL A 667 4.39 -31.63 -0.94
CA VAL A 667 3.36 -31.46 -1.98
C VAL A 667 3.95 -30.78 -3.22
N MET A 668 4.67 -29.66 -3.06
CA MET A 668 5.30 -28.93 -4.17
C MET A 668 6.32 -29.81 -4.89
N GLY A 669 7.17 -30.51 -4.14
CA GLY A 669 8.17 -31.43 -4.68
C GLY A 669 7.55 -32.65 -5.39
N GLY A 670 6.26 -32.95 -5.19
CA GLY A 670 5.59 -34.04 -5.91
C GLY A 670 5.32 -33.72 -7.37
N ARG A 671 5.62 -32.50 -7.84
CA ARG A 671 5.32 -32.05 -9.19
C ARG A 671 6.43 -31.15 -9.77
N PRO A 672 6.91 -31.44 -10.99
CA PRO A 672 7.79 -30.52 -11.72
C PRO A 672 7.01 -29.28 -12.21
N GLY A 673 7.72 -28.16 -12.37
CA GLY A 673 7.17 -26.90 -12.89
C GLY A 673 6.53 -26.00 -11.82
N VAL A 674 6.75 -26.30 -10.54
CA VAL A 674 6.19 -25.56 -9.40
C VAL A 674 7.26 -24.67 -8.78
N VAL A 675 6.96 -23.38 -8.57
CA VAL A 675 7.87 -22.41 -7.94
C VAL A 675 7.13 -21.46 -7.00
N SER A 676 7.83 -20.89 -6.03
CA SER A 676 7.29 -19.94 -5.06
C SER A 676 7.94 -18.56 -5.21
N VAL A 677 7.16 -17.50 -5.04
CA VAL A 677 7.69 -16.14 -4.84
C VAL A 677 7.10 -15.52 -3.58
N TYR A 678 7.85 -14.60 -2.97
CA TYR A 678 7.43 -14.00 -1.71
C TYR A 678 7.98 -12.59 -1.44
N GLY A 679 7.36 -11.93 -0.45
CA GLY A 679 7.73 -10.63 0.12
C GLY A 679 8.37 -10.71 1.52
N ASP A 680 8.14 -9.69 2.36
CA ASP A 680 8.43 -9.59 3.82
C ASP A 680 9.90 -9.62 4.29
N ILE A 681 10.75 -10.44 3.68
CA ILE A 681 12.10 -10.68 4.22
C ILE A 681 13.06 -9.50 4.03
N HIS A 682 12.61 -8.42 3.37
CA HIS A 682 13.35 -7.19 3.12
C HIS A 682 14.70 -7.37 2.39
N LEU A 683 14.79 -8.38 1.51
CA LEU A 683 15.94 -8.60 0.63
C LEU A 683 15.53 -9.35 -0.63
N GLY A 684 16.26 -9.10 -1.74
CA GLY A 684 16.11 -9.87 -2.96
C GLY A 684 16.94 -11.14 -2.89
N SER A 685 16.37 -12.31 -3.18
CA SER A 685 17.14 -13.56 -3.20
C SER A 685 16.44 -14.66 -3.98
N VAL A 686 17.19 -15.64 -4.48
CA VAL A 686 16.63 -16.86 -5.07
C VAL A 686 17.29 -18.06 -4.41
N VAL A 687 16.49 -18.92 -3.79
CA VAL A 687 16.90 -20.08 -3.01
C VAL A 687 16.31 -21.35 -3.62
N GLU A 688 17.09 -22.42 -3.65
CA GLU A 688 16.68 -23.75 -4.11
C GLU A 688 16.80 -24.76 -2.97
N ASN A 689 15.73 -25.51 -2.68
CA ASN A 689 15.81 -26.69 -1.82
C ASN A 689 16.31 -27.89 -2.62
N LYS A 690 17.34 -28.59 -2.13
CA LYS A 690 17.99 -29.67 -2.90
C LYS A 690 17.17 -30.97 -2.97
N GLU A 691 16.44 -31.30 -1.93
CA GLU A 691 15.65 -32.54 -1.86
C GLU A 691 14.45 -32.50 -2.82
N HIS A 692 13.72 -31.40 -2.82
CA HIS A 692 12.51 -31.21 -3.61
C HIS A 692 12.74 -30.45 -4.91
N ARG A 693 13.98 -29.99 -5.16
CA ARG A 693 14.36 -29.12 -6.30
C ARG A 693 13.36 -27.98 -6.51
N LEU A 694 12.97 -27.35 -5.40
CA LEU A 694 11.99 -26.26 -5.37
C LEU A 694 12.73 -24.92 -5.37
N LEU A 695 12.34 -24.02 -6.26
CA LEU A 695 12.82 -22.64 -6.28
C LEU A 695 11.85 -21.74 -5.51
N GLU A 696 12.40 -20.94 -4.60
CA GLU A 696 11.70 -19.84 -3.95
C GLU A 696 12.48 -18.53 -4.14
N ALA A 697 11.78 -17.48 -4.57
CA ALA A 697 12.38 -16.17 -4.80
C ALA A 697 11.73 -15.08 -3.95
N SER A 698 12.55 -14.17 -3.43
CA SER A 698 12.10 -12.92 -2.82
C SER A 698 12.56 -11.74 -3.68
N CYS A 699 11.70 -10.74 -3.83
CA CYS A 699 11.97 -9.57 -4.67
C CYS A 699 12.76 -8.46 -3.96
N GLY A 700 12.74 -8.43 -2.62
CA GLY A 700 13.31 -7.33 -1.83
C GLY A 700 12.44 -6.07 -1.83
N PRO A 701 12.74 -5.10 -0.95
CA PRO A 701 11.84 -3.98 -0.71
C PRO A 701 11.97 -2.93 -1.82
N ILE A 702 10.82 -2.37 -2.22
CA ILE A 702 10.81 -1.27 -3.18
C ILE A 702 11.30 0.03 -2.55
N GLY A 703 11.08 0.32 -1.26
CA GLY A 703 11.44 1.65 -0.70
C GLY A 703 12.24 1.66 0.60
N ARG A 704 12.90 0.57 1.00
CA ARG A 704 13.89 0.58 2.11
C ARG A 704 15.33 0.58 1.61
N ASN A 705 16.11 1.59 2.01
CA ASN A 705 17.56 1.58 1.93
C ASN A 705 18.12 0.88 3.19
N PHE A 706 19.21 0.11 3.05
CA PHE A 706 19.86 -0.60 4.17
C PHE A 706 19.02 -1.68 4.88
N GLY A 707 17.97 -2.19 4.25
CA GLY A 707 17.19 -3.34 4.73
C GLY A 707 17.93 -4.68 4.56
N GLY A 708 17.74 -5.59 5.51
CA GLY A 708 18.21 -6.98 5.41
C GLY A 708 18.26 -7.69 6.77
N ARG A 709 17.83 -8.95 6.81
CA ARG A 709 17.91 -9.82 7.99
C ARG A 709 19.39 -10.16 8.30
N GLY A 710 19.68 -10.73 9.46
CA GLY A 710 21.05 -11.18 9.77
C GLY A 710 21.38 -12.46 8.99
N PHE A 711 22.64 -12.70 8.66
CA PHE A 711 23.08 -13.94 8.02
C PHE A 711 23.41 -14.97 9.10
N LYS A 712 22.89 -16.19 8.99
CA LYS A 712 23.18 -17.26 9.95
C LYS A 712 24.65 -17.61 10.02
N VAL A 713 25.06 -18.29 11.08
CA VAL A 713 26.39 -18.91 11.14
C VAL A 713 26.54 -19.92 10.00
N GLY A 714 27.61 -19.82 9.22
CA GLY A 714 27.85 -20.68 8.06
C GLY A 714 27.03 -20.33 6.81
N PHE A 715 26.45 -19.13 6.73
CA PHE A 715 25.73 -18.67 5.55
C PHE A 715 26.62 -18.63 4.31
N GLY A 716 26.11 -19.14 3.18
CA GLY A 716 26.83 -19.16 1.91
C GLY A 716 25.99 -19.72 0.77
N ARG A 717 26.63 -19.92 -0.39
CA ARG A 717 25.99 -20.43 -1.60
C ARG A 717 25.36 -21.81 -1.40
N ASP A 718 26.02 -22.72 -0.70
CA ASP A 718 25.47 -24.00 -0.31
C ASP A 718 25.48 -24.08 1.22
N MET A 719 24.32 -24.35 1.79
CA MET A 719 24.17 -24.39 3.25
C MET A 719 23.02 -25.30 3.65
N VAL A 720 22.89 -25.48 4.95
CA VAL A 720 21.73 -26.12 5.58
C VAL A 720 20.94 -25.02 6.28
N ASP A 721 19.61 -25.02 6.17
CA ASP A 721 18.74 -24.09 6.91
C ASP A 721 18.73 -24.41 8.42
N TYR A 722 17.93 -23.70 9.24
CA TYR A 722 17.81 -23.99 10.66
C TYR A 722 17.03 -25.28 10.98
N ASP A 723 16.39 -25.91 9.99
CA ASP A 723 15.61 -27.14 10.12
C ASP A 723 16.35 -28.39 9.62
N GLY A 724 17.57 -28.25 9.10
CA GLY A 724 18.35 -29.38 8.60
C GLY A 724 18.19 -29.63 7.10
N ARG A 725 17.52 -28.73 6.36
CA ARG A 725 17.28 -28.89 4.92
C ARG A 725 18.44 -28.30 4.12
N GLU A 726 18.95 -29.06 3.15
CA GLU A 726 19.99 -28.56 2.26
C GLU A 726 19.41 -27.59 1.23
N VAL A 727 20.06 -26.43 1.09
CA VAL A 727 19.64 -25.37 0.19
C VAL A 727 20.82 -24.77 -0.58
N THR A 728 20.53 -24.24 -1.77
CA THR A 728 21.46 -23.45 -2.58
C THR A 728 20.93 -22.04 -2.78
N LEU A 729 21.73 -21.04 -2.47
CA LEU A 729 21.47 -19.62 -2.71
C LEU A 729 22.05 -19.21 -4.08
N HIS A 730 21.18 -18.94 -5.04
CA HIS A 730 21.57 -18.59 -6.41
C HIS A 730 21.82 -17.11 -6.60
N ALA A 731 21.07 -16.27 -5.90
CA ALA A 731 21.18 -14.82 -5.96
C ALA A 731 20.85 -14.21 -4.59
N LEU A 732 21.50 -13.09 -4.24
CA LEU A 732 21.27 -12.34 -3.01
C LEU A 732 21.59 -10.86 -3.23
N TYR A 733 20.64 -9.98 -2.92
CA TYR A 733 20.80 -8.54 -3.02
C TYR A 733 20.09 -7.82 -1.87
N CYS A 734 20.85 -7.15 -1.01
CA CYS A 734 20.37 -6.37 0.12
C CYS A 734 21.42 -5.34 0.54
N GLY A 735 21.12 -4.56 1.59
CA GLY A 735 22.07 -3.54 2.06
C GLY A 735 23.37 -4.07 2.67
N LYS A 736 23.45 -5.39 2.92
CA LYS A 736 24.63 -6.07 3.48
C LYS A 736 25.42 -6.88 2.45
N ALA A 737 24.80 -7.29 1.35
CA ALA A 737 25.39 -8.16 0.35
C ALA A 737 24.79 -7.92 -1.04
N LYS A 738 25.63 -7.82 -2.07
CA LYS A 738 25.20 -7.72 -3.47
C LYS A 738 25.23 -9.05 -4.23
N ASN A 739 25.70 -10.13 -3.59
CA ASN A 739 25.75 -11.49 -4.15
C ASN A 739 25.83 -12.56 -3.03
N PRO A 740 25.71 -13.87 -3.37
CA PRO A 740 25.83 -14.97 -2.41
C PRO A 740 27.20 -15.10 -1.73
N ASP A 741 28.25 -14.52 -2.32
CA ASP A 741 29.61 -14.51 -1.77
C ASP A 741 29.81 -13.40 -0.71
N LEU A 742 28.73 -12.72 -0.34
CA LEU A 742 28.67 -11.68 0.70
C LEU A 742 29.53 -10.44 0.39
N GLU A 743 29.76 -10.15 -0.90
CA GLU A 743 30.37 -8.89 -1.28
C GLU A 743 29.47 -7.72 -0.87
N ILE A 744 30.05 -6.69 -0.26
CA ILE A 744 29.29 -5.53 0.20
C ILE A 744 28.94 -4.63 -1.01
N PRO A 745 27.69 -4.15 -1.14
CA PRO A 745 27.33 -3.17 -2.15
C PRO A 745 28.18 -1.89 -2.03
N ALA A 746 28.45 -1.21 -3.14
CA ALA A 746 29.15 0.08 -3.08
C ALA A 746 28.26 1.15 -2.41
N ALA A 747 28.87 2.16 -1.79
CA ALA A 747 28.12 3.19 -1.04
C ALA A 747 27.19 4.05 -1.92
N ASP A 748 27.52 4.17 -3.21
CA ASP A 748 26.76 4.88 -4.24
C ASP A 748 25.78 3.96 -4.99
N GLU A 749 25.78 2.65 -4.72
CA GLU A 749 24.88 1.71 -5.35
C GLU A 749 23.48 1.84 -4.75
N LEU A 750 22.47 2.08 -5.60
CA LEU A 750 21.10 2.24 -5.15
C LEU A 750 20.50 0.91 -4.70
N GLN A 751 20.13 0.77 -3.43
CA GLN A 751 19.62 -0.48 -2.87
C GLN A 751 18.09 -0.57 -2.79
N THR A 752 17.37 0.52 -3.08
CA THR A 752 15.91 0.58 -3.18
C THR A 752 15.42 0.37 -4.61
N TRP A 753 14.12 0.14 -4.78
CA TRP A 753 13.41 -0.06 -6.05
C TRP A 753 13.75 -1.37 -6.75
N ASN A 754 14.08 -2.39 -5.95
CA ASN A 754 14.25 -3.74 -6.46
C ASN A 754 12.90 -4.35 -6.80
N PHE A 755 12.91 -5.24 -7.79
CA PHE A 755 11.82 -6.13 -8.09
C PHE A 755 12.37 -7.46 -8.60
N LEU A 756 11.54 -8.51 -8.51
CA LEU A 756 11.84 -9.79 -9.12
C LEU A 756 11.25 -9.81 -10.52
N GLU A 757 12.11 -9.80 -11.54
CA GLU A 757 11.74 -10.11 -12.91
C GLU A 757 11.63 -11.64 -13.03
N THR A 758 10.44 -12.09 -13.42
CA THR A 758 10.14 -13.50 -13.65
C THR A 758 9.69 -13.70 -15.10
N GLU A 759 10.20 -14.75 -15.74
CA GLU A 759 9.81 -15.15 -17.09
C GLU A 759 9.49 -16.65 -17.11
N PHE A 760 8.30 -16.99 -17.59
CA PHE A 760 7.84 -18.37 -17.76
C PHE A 760 7.51 -18.63 -19.22
N ASP A 761 8.19 -19.59 -19.84
CA ASP A 761 7.93 -20.00 -21.22
C ASP A 761 7.41 -21.44 -21.29
N PRO A 762 6.08 -21.63 -21.21
CA PRO A 762 5.47 -22.95 -21.36
C PRO A 762 5.38 -23.43 -22.83
N SER A 763 5.75 -22.62 -23.82
CA SER A 763 5.68 -23.00 -25.23
C SER A 763 6.75 -24.02 -25.63
N LEU A 764 7.87 -24.04 -24.89
CA LEU A 764 9.01 -24.93 -25.14
C LEU A 764 8.68 -26.40 -24.87
N LYS A 765 9.50 -27.32 -25.41
CA LYS A 765 9.34 -28.78 -25.19
C LYS A 765 9.41 -29.15 -23.70
N ASP A 766 10.37 -28.55 -23.01
CA ASP A 766 10.47 -28.56 -21.57
C ASP A 766 10.37 -27.10 -21.12
N PRO A 767 9.26 -26.69 -20.46
CA PRO A 767 8.99 -25.31 -20.10
C PRO A 767 10.14 -24.63 -19.36
N LEU A 768 10.41 -23.35 -19.63
CA LEU A 768 11.48 -22.59 -18.99
C LEU A 768 10.94 -21.75 -17.83
N ILE A 769 11.72 -21.70 -16.75
CA ILE A 769 11.55 -20.87 -15.57
C ILE A 769 12.79 -19.98 -15.42
N SER A 770 12.58 -18.68 -15.32
CA SER A 770 13.67 -17.71 -15.15
C SER A 770 13.38 -16.70 -14.04
N PHE A 771 14.37 -16.47 -13.17
CA PHE A 771 14.33 -15.47 -12.09
C PHE A 771 15.55 -14.55 -12.15
N ARG A 772 15.31 -13.24 -12.06
CA ARG A 772 16.33 -12.19 -12.04
C ARG A 772 15.97 -11.11 -11.03
N LEU A 773 16.92 -10.77 -10.16
CA LEU A 773 16.78 -9.59 -9.30
C LEU A 773 17.15 -8.37 -10.14
N ARG A 774 16.28 -7.36 -10.13
CA ARG A 774 16.43 -6.14 -10.92
C ARG A 774 16.21 -4.92 -10.06
N ASN A 775 16.77 -3.81 -10.48
CA ASN A 775 16.31 -2.50 -10.06
C ASN A 775 15.55 -1.83 -11.20
N ILE A 776 14.58 -1.00 -10.87
CA ILE A 776 13.74 -0.35 -11.87
C ILE A 776 14.51 0.57 -12.82
N ILE A 777 15.65 1.11 -12.36
CA ILE A 777 16.53 1.96 -13.17
C ILE A 777 17.36 1.16 -14.19
N ASP A 778 17.47 -0.15 -14.02
CA ASP A 778 18.27 -1.02 -14.88
C ASP A 778 17.47 -1.33 -16.15
N ALA A 779 18.12 -1.33 -17.32
CA ALA A 779 17.50 -1.79 -18.55
C ALA A 779 17.39 -3.32 -18.57
N PRO A 780 16.43 -3.93 -19.30
CA PRO A 780 16.30 -5.38 -19.40
C PRO A 780 17.58 -6.09 -19.90
N ARG A 781 18.37 -5.39 -20.72
CA ARG A 781 19.64 -5.89 -21.27
C ARG A 781 20.82 -5.82 -20.31
N ASP A 782 20.69 -5.04 -19.24
CA ASP A 782 21.78 -4.89 -18.27
C ASP A 782 21.91 -6.19 -17.47
N ALA A 783 23.05 -6.39 -16.81
CA ALA A 783 23.23 -7.56 -15.97
C ALA A 783 22.26 -7.51 -14.78
N PRO A 784 21.61 -8.63 -14.40
CA PRO A 784 20.78 -8.66 -13.22
C PRO A 784 21.62 -8.45 -11.96
N ARG A 785 21.00 -7.89 -10.93
CA ARG A 785 21.61 -7.70 -9.61
C ARG A 785 21.64 -9.01 -8.84
N GLY A 786 22.37 -9.01 -7.73
CA GLY A 786 22.39 -10.16 -6.81
C GLY A 786 23.40 -11.25 -7.15
N GLY A 787 24.33 -11.01 -8.08
CA GLY A 787 25.44 -11.91 -8.41
C GLY A 787 25.07 -13.22 -9.10
N GLY A 788 23.82 -13.38 -9.51
CA GLY A 788 23.35 -14.59 -10.17
C GLY A 788 21.94 -14.43 -10.73
N GLN A 789 21.58 -15.36 -11.63
CA GLN A 789 20.23 -15.53 -12.13
C GLN A 789 19.94 -17.03 -12.24
N VAL A 790 18.67 -17.40 -12.17
CA VAL A 790 18.24 -18.78 -12.33
C VAL A 790 17.56 -18.94 -13.68
N ASN A 791 17.99 -19.96 -14.42
CA ASN A 791 17.27 -20.52 -15.56
C ASN A 791 17.17 -22.03 -15.33
N ARG A 792 15.95 -22.56 -15.27
CA ARG A 792 15.67 -23.98 -15.05
C ARG A 792 14.54 -24.42 -15.96
N THR A 793 14.61 -25.66 -16.43
CA THR A 793 13.46 -26.25 -17.08
C THR A 793 12.52 -26.86 -16.05
N ALA A 794 11.25 -27.05 -16.38
CA ALA A 794 10.26 -27.64 -15.48
C ALA A 794 10.73 -29.01 -14.97
N SER A 795 11.29 -29.86 -15.83
CA SER A 795 11.77 -31.19 -15.44
C SER A 795 12.99 -31.18 -14.50
N ALA A 796 13.70 -30.06 -14.42
CA ALA A 796 14.78 -29.85 -13.45
C ALA A 796 14.27 -29.50 -12.05
N THR A 797 12.97 -29.28 -11.87
CA THR A 797 12.31 -28.98 -10.59
C THR A 797 11.44 -30.16 -10.12
N GLY A 798 11.02 -30.14 -8.85
CA GLY A 798 10.30 -31.26 -8.23
C GLY A 798 11.24 -32.43 -7.89
N ARG A 799 10.78 -33.43 -7.13
CA ARG A 799 11.58 -34.64 -6.84
C ARG A 799 11.93 -35.41 -8.12
N VAL A 800 12.98 -36.22 -8.04
CA VAL A 800 13.37 -37.09 -9.16
C VAL A 800 12.22 -38.08 -9.43
N PRO A 801 11.79 -38.27 -10.68
CA PRO A 801 10.74 -39.24 -11.00
C PRO A 801 11.12 -40.68 -10.66
N ASP A 802 10.16 -41.47 -10.16
CA ASP A 802 10.32 -42.91 -9.94
C ASP A 802 9.92 -43.73 -11.19
N SER A 803 9.04 -43.15 -12.02
CA SER A 803 8.57 -43.76 -13.26
C SER A 803 8.24 -42.70 -14.31
N SER A 804 7.92 -43.15 -15.53
CA SER A 804 7.47 -42.31 -16.63
C SER A 804 6.20 -42.87 -17.28
N LEU A 805 5.56 -42.05 -18.13
CA LEU A 805 4.51 -42.53 -19.02
C LEU A 805 5.16 -43.11 -20.29
N PRO A 806 4.61 -44.21 -20.86
CA PRO A 806 5.04 -44.67 -22.17
C PRO A 806 4.73 -43.59 -23.23
N PRO A 807 5.42 -43.60 -24.38
CA PRO A 807 5.07 -42.71 -25.49
C PRO A 807 3.62 -42.92 -25.90
N LEU A 808 2.80 -41.88 -25.72
CA LEU A 808 1.38 -41.90 -26.03
C LEU A 808 0.92 -40.53 -26.55
N ALA A 809 -0.14 -40.54 -27.35
CA ALA A 809 -0.83 -39.33 -27.80
C ALA A 809 -2.26 -39.35 -27.27
N THR A 810 -2.77 -38.17 -26.96
CA THR A 810 -4.13 -37.93 -26.45
C THR A 810 -4.82 -36.89 -27.35
N LEU A 811 -5.99 -36.40 -26.95
CA LEU A 811 -6.61 -35.24 -27.60
C LEU A 811 -5.62 -34.06 -27.65
N PRO A 812 -5.47 -33.36 -28.79
CA PRO A 812 -4.68 -32.13 -28.88
C PRO A 812 -5.16 -31.02 -27.95
N THR A 813 -4.22 -30.29 -27.34
CA THR A 813 -4.50 -29.07 -26.54
C THR A 813 -5.56 -29.28 -25.45
N ALA A 814 -5.58 -30.48 -24.87
CA ALA A 814 -6.57 -30.94 -23.91
C ALA A 814 -6.02 -30.91 -22.49
N ASP A 815 -6.92 -30.70 -21.53
CA ASP A 815 -6.62 -30.86 -20.11
C ASP A 815 -6.59 -32.35 -19.78
N VAL A 816 -5.41 -32.84 -19.39
CA VAL A 816 -5.14 -34.26 -19.13
C VAL A 816 -4.94 -34.50 -17.64
N HIS A 817 -5.66 -35.49 -17.10
CA HIS A 817 -5.61 -35.86 -15.70
C HIS A 817 -5.20 -37.32 -15.57
N LEU A 818 -4.19 -37.57 -14.75
CA LEU A 818 -3.76 -38.90 -14.32
C LEU A 818 -4.31 -39.19 -12.94
N ARG A 819 -4.91 -40.37 -12.76
CA ARG A 819 -5.48 -40.82 -11.49
C ARG A 819 -5.12 -42.27 -11.25
N TYR A 820 -5.04 -42.65 -9.98
CA TYR A 820 -5.05 -44.07 -9.62
C TYR A 820 -6.41 -44.70 -9.97
N LEU A 821 -6.46 -46.04 -9.99
CA LEU A 821 -7.72 -46.78 -10.23
C LEU A 821 -8.81 -46.50 -9.17
N ASP A 822 -8.41 -46.05 -7.98
CA ASP A 822 -9.33 -45.63 -6.91
C ASP A 822 -9.82 -44.17 -7.03
N GLY A 823 -9.41 -43.47 -8.10
CA GLY A 823 -9.82 -42.10 -8.40
C GLY A 823 -8.97 -41.01 -7.76
N ARG A 824 -8.00 -41.33 -6.89
CA ARG A 824 -7.10 -40.33 -6.30
C ARG A 824 -6.25 -39.66 -7.41
N PRO A 825 -6.14 -38.32 -7.41
CA PRO A 825 -5.38 -37.61 -8.44
C PRO A 825 -3.87 -37.81 -8.26
N VAL A 826 -3.16 -37.96 -9.38
CA VAL A 826 -1.70 -38.08 -9.45
C VAL A 826 -1.11 -36.79 -9.99
N LEU A 827 -1.48 -36.41 -11.21
CA LEU A 827 -0.93 -35.26 -11.92
C LEU A 827 -1.94 -34.73 -12.94
N GLY A 828 -2.06 -33.42 -13.03
CA GLY A 828 -2.69 -32.72 -14.14
C GLY A 828 -1.62 -32.20 -15.10
N THR A 829 -1.86 -32.28 -16.39
CA THR A 829 -1.00 -31.70 -17.44
C THR A 829 -1.85 -31.30 -18.64
N ARG A 830 -1.27 -30.56 -19.59
CA ARG A 830 -1.96 -30.17 -20.82
C ARG A 830 -1.23 -30.78 -22.01
N SER A 831 -1.97 -31.48 -22.86
CA SER A 831 -1.38 -32.03 -24.08
C SER A 831 -1.04 -30.92 -25.07
N ARG A 832 -0.05 -31.18 -25.92
CA ARG A 832 0.37 -30.28 -27.00
C ARG A 832 -0.62 -30.32 -28.16
N GLY A 833 -0.42 -29.44 -29.15
CA GLY A 833 -1.22 -29.42 -30.37
C GLY A 833 -1.14 -30.70 -31.22
N ASP A 834 -0.18 -31.58 -30.96
CA ASP A 834 -0.06 -32.91 -31.56
C ASP A 834 -0.58 -34.03 -30.64
N GLY A 835 -1.15 -33.70 -29.47
CA GLY A 835 -1.67 -34.65 -28.49
C GLY A 835 -0.64 -35.24 -27.53
N THR A 836 0.66 -34.96 -27.71
CA THR A 836 1.73 -35.46 -26.83
C THR A 836 1.73 -34.75 -25.47
N LEU A 837 2.26 -35.40 -24.42
CA LEU A 837 2.31 -34.85 -23.07
C LEU A 837 3.69 -34.29 -22.72
N PRO A 838 3.79 -33.07 -22.15
CA PRO A 838 5.05 -32.50 -21.68
C PRO A 838 5.42 -33.01 -20.28
N VAL A 839 5.34 -34.33 -20.06
CA VAL A 839 5.64 -34.98 -18.77
C VAL A 839 6.83 -35.91 -18.96
N ASN A 840 7.96 -35.56 -18.38
CA ASN A 840 9.17 -36.39 -18.47
C ASN A 840 9.10 -37.59 -17.50
N GLY A 841 8.47 -37.43 -16.34
CA GLY A 841 8.31 -38.49 -15.36
C GLY A 841 7.35 -38.10 -14.22
N ILE A 842 7.02 -39.08 -13.38
CA ILE A 842 6.08 -38.94 -12.27
C ILE A 842 6.79 -39.35 -10.96
N PRO A 843 7.02 -38.40 -10.03
CA PRO A 843 7.53 -38.72 -8.70
C PRO A 843 6.52 -39.52 -7.87
N ASP A 844 7.01 -40.34 -6.95
CA ASP A 844 6.23 -41.10 -5.97
C ASP A 844 5.23 -42.11 -6.57
N VAL A 845 5.40 -42.45 -7.85
CA VAL A 845 4.60 -43.46 -8.56
C VAL A 845 5.52 -44.59 -9.04
N PRO A 846 5.39 -45.81 -8.48
CA PRO A 846 6.22 -46.94 -8.89
C PRO A 846 6.04 -47.33 -10.37
N VAL A 847 7.08 -47.93 -10.96
CA VAL A 847 7.00 -48.59 -12.27
C VAL A 847 5.97 -49.73 -12.24
N GLY A 848 5.22 -49.93 -13.34
CA GLY A 848 4.18 -50.94 -13.45
C GLY A 848 2.84 -50.53 -12.80
N THR A 849 2.71 -49.27 -12.36
CA THR A 849 1.45 -48.77 -11.80
C THR A 849 0.47 -48.47 -12.94
N THR A 850 -0.72 -49.06 -12.89
CA THR A 850 -1.81 -48.73 -13.81
C THR A 850 -2.53 -47.45 -13.36
N LEU A 851 -2.58 -46.47 -14.25
CA LEU A 851 -3.24 -45.18 -14.06
C LEU A 851 -4.40 -45.02 -15.05
N ILE A 852 -5.41 -44.26 -14.64
CA ILE A 852 -6.46 -43.75 -15.53
C ILE A 852 -5.98 -42.41 -16.07
N LEU A 853 -5.81 -42.33 -17.39
CA LEU A 853 -5.59 -41.07 -18.10
C LEU A 853 -6.93 -40.60 -18.66
N THR A 854 -7.30 -39.36 -18.37
CA THR A 854 -8.48 -38.70 -18.96
C THR A 854 -8.06 -37.40 -19.62
N ALA A 855 -8.31 -37.25 -20.92
CA ALA A 855 -8.08 -36.03 -21.68
C ALA A 855 -9.41 -35.35 -21.99
N ASN A 856 -9.51 -34.05 -21.73
CA ASN A 856 -10.73 -33.25 -21.91
C ASN A 856 -10.45 -32.03 -22.80
N SER A 857 -11.08 -31.96 -23.97
CA SER A 857 -11.18 -30.78 -24.83
C SER A 857 -12.57 -30.17 -24.72
N ASP A 858 -12.79 -28.99 -25.32
CA ASP A 858 -14.07 -28.27 -25.23
C ASP A 858 -15.28 -29.10 -25.72
N ASP A 859 -15.06 -30.06 -26.62
CA ASP A 859 -16.09 -30.84 -27.31
C ASP A 859 -15.96 -32.36 -27.14
N ARG A 860 -14.87 -32.85 -26.54
CA ARG A 860 -14.56 -34.30 -26.49
C ARG A 860 -13.83 -34.69 -25.22
N VAL A 861 -14.12 -35.90 -24.74
CA VAL A 861 -13.42 -36.54 -23.64
C VAL A 861 -12.92 -37.90 -24.08
N GLU A 862 -11.67 -38.22 -23.78
CA GLU A 862 -11.07 -39.54 -23.97
C GLU A 862 -10.52 -40.08 -22.65
N SER A 863 -10.61 -41.40 -22.46
CA SER A 863 -10.00 -42.06 -21.32
C SER A 863 -9.34 -43.37 -21.73
N GLN A 864 -8.19 -43.65 -21.13
CA GLN A 864 -7.43 -44.88 -21.35
C GLN A 864 -6.69 -45.30 -20.08
N LEU A 865 -6.43 -46.60 -19.95
CA LEU A 865 -5.54 -47.12 -18.93
C LEU A 865 -4.11 -47.07 -19.45
N VAL A 866 -3.20 -46.56 -18.64
CA VAL A 866 -1.78 -46.43 -18.96
C VAL A 866 -0.97 -47.05 -17.83
N GLU A 867 -0.02 -47.91 -18.16
CA GLU A 867 0.91 -48.49 -17.20
C GLU A 867 2.22 -47.70 -17.20
N THR A 868 2.70 -47.30 -16.03
CA THR A 868 3.96 -46.56 -15.90
C THR A 868 5.18 -47.43 -16.25
N VAL A 869 6.18 -46.84 -16.88
CA VAL A 869 7.43 -47.51 -17.30
C VAL A 869 8.63 -46.92 -16.54
N ALA A 870 9.81 -47.53 -16.67
CA ALA A 870 11.03 -46.99 -16.06
C ALA A 870 11.34 -45.58 -16.62
N TYR A 871 11.75 -44.66 -15.73
CA TYR A 871 12.17 -43.29 -16.08
C TYR A 871 13.48 -43.26 -16.86
#